data_AF-A0A1Y4TDJ0-F1
#
_entry.id   AF-A0A1Y4TDJ0-F1
#
_cell.length_a   1.000
_cell.length_b   1.000
_cell.length_c   1.000
_cell.angle_alpha   90.00
_cell.angle_beta   90.00
_cell.angle_gamma   90.00
#
_symmetry.space_group_name_H-M   'P 1'
#
loop_
_entity.id
_entity.type
_entity.pdbx_description
1 polymer ?
#
loop_
_entity_poly.entity_id
_entity_poly.type
_entity_poly.pdbx_seq_one_letter_code
_entity_poly.pdbx_strand_id
1 'polypeptide(L)'
;MRAFPSIAFLQVGRLDAVFCWVFFFCRFGQTTGERCFEQGGSFSVKNYKQTAADVLRLVGGDKNVTHLEHCSTRLRFTLADPAKADVAALKKTSGVMGVIAGGPQCQVVIGNDVIEVYDELVKLGSFNAAPSAAPAAAAGKKNIGNLILDYMVGIFQPLVPAIAGAGVLKAILTIFTSFGILTSTDVVYQVFYNVADAALYYLPVLVAFTTATKFGCNKLVAVALAAAMISPATSTLLATEGGAHFFGLPIQNIGYTGQVFPSILIVIFMAILEKWCNKWCPKAIRVFFVPMFCFAVAFPVGLLLLGPLGYNIGSLLTAAILGLYNTLGWLAVALVAAILPYMVSLGMHKALVPYAVSSLADPGFDMLYLPASLAHNISEGSACLAVALKTKDENLRSTAISAGISGLFGITEPALYGVTLQHKKVMLSVTISSFIGGLFIGIMGIKAFAAVGPGIASMAMYIDSANSMNFIWACVAFVISLVAAFVLTLILYKDEESAPAASASAGGAVSGSAKNADTAVYSPLEGSAIPLTSVKDEVFSQKILGDGIAVVPAKGELYAPADGTIESVFDSKHAISMTTDAGVELLMHIGMDTVKLEGKGFVPQVKNGDTVKKGQLLMKFDIDAIKAAGFDTTTPIIVTNGDRFAVKPVADGAVVPGAALLKLEAAQ
;
A
#
# COMPACT_ATOMS: atom_id res chain seq x y z
N MET A 1 -50.95 -55.73 9.13
CA MET A 1 -49.52 -55.63 9.53
C MET A 1 -48.87 -54.70 8.51
N ARG A 2 -48.68 -53.41 8.84
CA ARG A 2 -47.44 -52.82 9.41
C ARG A 2 -46.20 -53.16 8.56
N ALA A 3 -45.34 -52.25 8.12
CA ALA A 3 -45.27 -50.79 8.09
C ALA A 3 -44.04 -50.41 7.23
N PHE A 4 -44.12 -49.36 6.42
CA PHE A 4 -42.98 -48.52 5.99
C PHE A 4 -42.52 -47.65 7.20
N PRO A 5 -41.46 -46.78 7.19
CA PRO A 5 -40.49 -46.37 6.13
C PRO A 5 -39.03 -46.05 6.64
N SER A 6 -38.21 -45.41 5.78
CA SER A 6 -37.34 -44.23 6.09
C SER A 6 -35.82 -44.38 6.34
N ILE A 7 -34.95 -44.60 5.32
CA ILE A 7 -33.48 -44.26 5.43
C ILE A 7 -32.88 -43.62 4.13
N ALA A 8 -33.65 -43.23 3.11
CA ALA A 8 -33.05 -42.75 1.85
C ALA A 8 -32.92 -41.21 1.70
N PHE A 9 -33.41 -40.40 2.64
CA PHE A 9 -33.50 -38.93 2.44
C PHE A 9 -32.48 -38.08 3.24
N LEU A 10 -31.64 -38.68 4.09
CA LEU A 10 -30.74 -37.92 4.98
C LEU A 10 -29.27 -37.82 4.51
N GLN A 11 -28.82 -38.61 3.53
CA GLN A 11 -27.43 -38.51 3.02
C GLN A 11 -27.24 -37.50 1.89
N VAL A 12 -28.32 -37.06 1.22
CA VAL A 12 -28.23 -36.10 0.09
C VAL A 12 -28.05 -34.66 0.59
N GLY A 13 -28.59 -34.32 1.76
CA GLY A 13 -28.52 -32.95 2.31
C GLY A 13 -27.13 -32.45 2.75
N ARG A 14 -26.14 -33.34 3.00
CA ARG A 14 -24.77 -32.92 3.36
C ARG A 14 -23.87 -32.63 2.16
N LEU A 15 -24.11 -33.28 1.02
CA LEU A 15 -23.41 -32.96 -0.22
C LEU A 15 -23.96 -31.69 -0.87
N ASP A 16 -25.27 -31.45 -0.76
CA ASP A 16 -25.91 -30.25 -1.31
C ASP A 16 -25.41 -28.97 -0.65
N ALA A 17 -25.08 -28.96 0.64
CA ALA A 17 -24.53 -27.77 1.30
C ALA A 17 -23.14 -27.38 0.78
N VAL A 18 -22.28 -28.37 0.47
CA VAL A 18 -20.91 -28.15 -0.02
C VAL A 18 -20.91 -27.83 -1.52
N PHE A 19 -21.74 -28.51 -2.31
CA PHE A 19 -21.94 -28.19 -3.72
C PHE A 19 -22.59 -26.82 -3.90
N CYS A 20 -23.57 -26.47 -3.05
CA CYS A 20 -24.18 -25.16 -3.03
C CYS A 20 -23.16 -24.10 -2.60
N TRP A 21 -22.19 -24.39 -1.73
CA TRP A 21 -21.13 -23.44 -1.34
C TRP A 21 -20.11 -23.14 -2.46
N VAL A 22 -19.63 -24.18 -3.17
CA VAL A 22 -18.78 -24.01 -4.36
C VAL A 22 -19.53 -23.26 -5.45
N PHE A 23 -20.81 -23.59 -5.68
CA PHE A 23 -21.64 -22.85 -6.63
C PHE A 23 -22.03 -21.44 -6.14
N PHE A 24 -22.17 -21.18 -4.84
CA PHE A 24 -22.56 -19.86 -4.34
C PHE A 24 -21.46 -18.83 -4.59
N PHE A 25 -20.19 -19.22 -4.39
CA PHE A 25 -19.04 -18.36 -4.75
C PHE A 25 -18.77 -18.33 -6.26
N CYS A 26 -18.90 -19.45 -6.99
CA CYS A 26 -18.76 -19.43 -8.45
C CYS A 26 -19.86 -18.59 -9.11
N ARG A 27 -21.08 -18.59 -8.56
CA ARG A 27 -22.24 -17.87 -9.09
C ARG A 27 -22.25 -16.40 -8.71
N PHE A 28 -21.61 -15.98 -7.62
CA PHE A 28 -21.35 -14.56 -7.37
C PHE A 28 -20.30 -13.98 -8.33
N GLY A 29 -19.39 -14.80 -8.85
CA GLY A 29 -18.47 -14.43 -9.95
C GLY A 29 -19.08 -14.53 -11.35
N GLN A 30 -20.09 -15.37 -11.56
CA GLN A 30 -20.69 -15.61 -12.90
C GLN A 30 -22.02 -14.87 -13.16
N THR A 31 -22.70 -14.33 -12.15
CA THR A 31 -24.02 -13.66 -12.37
C THR A 31 -23.96 -12.18 -12.73
N THR A 32 -22.77 -11.62 -12.94
CA THR A 32 -22.58 -10.34 -13.65
C THR A 32 -22.13 -10.51 -15.11
N GLY A 33 -22.10 -11.75 -15.65
CA GLY A 33 -21.53 -12.04 -16.96
C GLY A 33 -22.49 -12.20 -18.15
N GLU A 34 -23.77 -12.53 -17.97
CA GLU A 34 -24.55 -13.10 -19.10
C GLU A 34 -26.00 -12.60 -19.28
N ARG A 35 -26.38 -11.42 -18.76
CA ARG A 35 -27.75 -10.90 -18.98
C ARG A 35 -27.88 -9.43 -19.43
N CYS A 36 -26.93 -8.95 -20.21
CA CYS A 36 -27.10 -7.74 -21.00
C CYS A 36 -26.46 -7.89 -22.38
N PHE A 37 -27.04 -8.75 -23.21
CA PHE A 37 -26.73 -8.80 -24.64
C PHE A 37 -28.06 -8.88 -25.42
N GLU A 38 -28.78 -7.77 -25.43
CA GLU A 38 -29.79 -7.43 -26.43
C GLU A 38 -30.23 -5.98 -26.19
N GLN A 39 -29.37 -5.03 -26.58
CA GLN A 39 -29.72 -3.75 -27.19
C GLN A 39 -28.43 -2.93 -27.44
N GLY A 40 -28.33 -2.37 -28.64
CA GLY A 40 -27.08 -1.92 -29.26
C GLY A 40 -26.28 -0.89 -28.48
N GLY A 41 -25.02 -1.23 -28.23
CA GLY A 41 -23.93 -0.34 -27.86
C GLY A 41 -22.60 -1.08 -28.04
N SER A 42 -21.71 -0.55 -28.87
CA SER A 42 -20.41 -1.15 -29.23
C SER A 42 -19.56 -1.53 -28.01
N PHE A 43 -19.40 -2.83 -27.73
CA PHE A 43 -18.45 -3.35 -26.74
C PHE A 43 -17.24 -3.94 -27.46
N SER A 44 -16.06 -3.34 -27.29
CA SER A 44 -14.80 -3.81 -27.89
C SER A 44 -14.22 -4.95 -27.06
N VAL A 45 -14.05 -6.13 -27.68
CA VAL A 45 -13.38 -7.29 -27.08
C VAL A 45 -11.90 -6.95 -26.89
N LYS A 46 -11.43 -6.84 -25.64
CA LYS A 46 -10.04 -6.48 -25.33
C LYS A 46 -9.08 -7.66 -25.55
N ASN A 47 -8.12 -7.50 -26.45
CA ASN A 47 -7.08 -8.49 -26.74
C ASN A 47 -5.79 -8.15 -25.98
N TYR A 48 -5.66 -8.65 -24.74
CA TYR A 48 -4.55 -8.33 -23.83
C TYR A 48 -3.17 -8.69 -24.40
N LYS A 49 -3.08 -9.78 -25.17
CA LYS A 49 -1.83 -10.20 -25.81
C LYS A 49 -1.36 -9.19 -26.87
N GLN A 50 -2.31 -8.63 -27.61
CA GLN A 50 -2.04 -7.61 -28.61
C GLN A 50 -1.64 -6.29 -27.95
N THR A 51 -2.36 -5.88 -26.90
CA THR A 51 -2.00 -4.69 -26.09
C THR A 51 -0.60 -4.82 -25.48
N ALA A 52 -0.25 -5.98 -24.92
CA ALA A 52 1.07 -6.25 -24.36
C ALA A 52 2.18 -6.18 -25.41
N ALA A 53 1.96 -6.77 -26.60
CA ALA A 53 2.90 -6.73 -27.71
C ALA A 53 3.11 -5.31 -28.26
N ASP A 54 2.03 -4.55 -28.40
CA ASP A 54 2.09 -3.16 -28.87
C ASP A 54 2.77 -2.26 -27.84
N VAL A 55 2.44 -2.40 -26.55
CA VAL A 55 3.12 -1.65 -25.48
C VAL A 55 4.61 -1.96 -25.49
N LEU A 56 5.01 -3.24 -25.57
CA LEU A 56 6.42 -3.62 -25.59
C LEU A 56 7.17 -3.05 -26.80
N ARG A 57 6.56 -3.11 -27.98
CA ARG A 57 7.14 -2.54 -29.21
C ARG A 57 7.32 -1.03 -29.08
N LEU A 58 6.31 -0.33 -28.55
CA LEU A 58 6.27 1.12 -28.49
C LEU A 58 7.10 1.71 -27.35
N VAL A 59 7.47 0.93 -26.31
CA VAL A 59 8.48 1.36 -25.31
C VAL A 59 9.94 1.14 -25.78
N GLY A 60 10.15 0.68 -27.02
CA GLY A 60 11.47 0.48 -27.62
C GLY A 60 11.99 -0.97 -27.58
N GLY A 61 11.14 -1.94 -27.26
CA GLY A 61 11.46 -3.37 -27.23
C GLY A 61 12.07 -3.87 -25.91
N ASP A 62 12.22 -5.19 -25.80
CA ASP A 62 12.70 -5.87 -24.58
C ASP A 62 14.07 -5.39 -24.11
N LYS A 63 14.99 -5.14 -25.05
CA LYS A 63 16.33 -4.63 -24.78
C LYS A 63 16.37 -3.18 -24.26
N ASN A 64 15.29 -2.42 -24.45
CA ASN A 64 15.20 -1.05 -23.94
C ASN A 64 14.63 -1.00 -22.51
N VAL A 65 14.03 -2.07 -22.02
CA VAL A 65 13.41 -2.12 -20.68
C VAL A 65 14.40 -2.72 -19.69
N THR A 66 14.90 -1.91 -18.76
CA THR A 66 15.82 -2.36 -17.71
C THR A 66 15.08 -2.92 -16.50
N HIS A 67 13.88 -2.42 -16.23
CA HIS A 67 13.03 -2.88 -15.14
C HIS A 67 11.55 -2.71 -15.52
N LEU A 68 10.72 -3.67 -15.11
CA LEU A 68 9.28 -3.65 -15.32
C LEU A 68 8.60 -4.08 -14.02
N GLU A 69 7.70 -3.25 -13.53
CA GLU A 69 6.83 -3.53 -12.38
C GLU A 69 5.40 -3.05 -12.68
N HIS A 70 4.45 -3.40 -11.83
CA HIS A 70 3.07 -2.89 -11.93
C HIS A 70 2.52 -2.53 -10.55
N CYS A 71 1.54 -1.61 -10.54
CA CYS A 71 0.65 -1.38 -9.40
C CYS A 71 -0.77 -1.85 -9.74
N SER A 72 -1.80 -1.36 -9.04
CA SER A 72 -3.20 -1.73 -9.29
C SER A 72 -3.77 -1.20 -10.60
N THR A 73 -3.16 -0.18 -11.22
CA THR A 73 -3.72 0.46 -12.44
C THR A 73 -2.70 0.77 -13.54
N ARG A 74 -1.40 0.56 -13.32
CA ARG A 74 -0.33 1.02 -14.23
C ARG A 74 0.81 0.02 -14.33
N LEU A 75 1.34 -0.13 -15.53
CA LEU A 75 2.65 -0.72 -15.82
C LEU A 75 3.71 0.37 -15.68
N ARG A 76 4.83 0.07 -15.04
CA ARG A 76 5.95 0.99 -14.87
C ARG A 76 7.19 0.38 -15.49
N PHE A 77 7.68 1.03 -16.54
CA PHE A 77 8.90 0.70 -17.24
C PHE A 77 10.01 1.65 -16.80
N THR A 78 11.15 1.10 -16.43
CA THR A 78 12.41 1.84 -16.45
C THR A 78 13.09 1.54 -17.78
N LEU A 79 13.36 2.58 -18.57
CA LEU A 79 13.92 2.50 -19.90
C LEU A 79 15.40 2.89 -19.90
N ALA A 80 16.22 2.14 -20.65
CA ALA A 80 17.62 2.45 -20.87
C ALA A 80 17.79 3.72 -21.72
N ASP A 81 16.93 3.88 -22.72
CA ASP A 81 16.87 5.05 -23.59
C ASP A 81 15.42 5.53 -23.75
N PRO A 82 15.03 6.60 -23.03
CA PRO A 82 13.69 7.17 -23.08
C PRO A 82 13.28 7.69 -24.47
N ALA A 83 14.24 8.08 -25.31
CA ALA A 83 13.95 8.59 -26.65
C ALA A 83 13.39 7.52 -27.60
N LYS A 84 13.55 6.24 -27.27
CA LYS A 84 13.00 5.12 -28.05
C LYS A 84 11.55 4.79 -27.72
N ALA A 85 10.98 5.40 -26.67
CA ALA A 85 9.58 5.21 -26.34
C ALA A 85 8.69 6.18 -27.12
N ASP A 86 7.78 5.63 -27.92
CA ASP A 86 6.78 6.39 -28.66
C ASP A 86 5.55 6.64 -27.77
N VAL A 87 5.65 7.67 -26.94
CA VAL A 87 4.61 8.07 -25.99
C VAL A 87 3.29 8.44 -26.69
N ALA A 88 3.36 9.04 -27.88
CA ALA A 88 2.18 9.44 -28.63
C ALA A 88 1.42 8.24 -29.20
N ALA A 89 2.14 7.22 -29.67
CA ALA A 89 1.54 5.96 -30.12
C ALA A 89 1.04 5.11 -28.95
N LEU A 90 1.73 5.10 -27.80
CA LEU A 90 1.28 4.40 -26.60
C LEU A 90 -0.08 4.93 -26.12
N LYS A 91 -0.30 6.26 -26.11
CA LYS A 91 -1.60 6.86 -25.76
C LYS A 91 -2.75 6.45 -26.69
N LYS A 92 -2.45 6.01 -27.93
CA LYS A 92 -3.42 5.56 -28.93
C LYS A 92 -3.60 4.05 -28.98
N THR A 93 -2.86 3.30 -28.15
CA THR A 93 -2.91 1.84 -28.12
C THR A 93 -4.19 1.36 -27.42
N SER A 94 -4.89 0.40 -28.01
CA SER A 94 -6.11 -0.15 -27.43
C SER A 94 -5.83 -0.80 -26.07
N GLY A 95 -6.57 -0.37 -25.03
CA GLY A 95 -6.37 -0.80 -23.64
C GLY A 95 -5.44 0.09 -22.82
N VAL A 96 -4.81 1.12 -23.41
CA VAL A 96 -4.02 2.12 -22.70
C VAL A 96 -4.88 3.35 -22.43
N MET A 97 -5.13 3.65 -21.16
CA MET A 97 -5.90 4.80 -20.69
C MET A 97 -5.06 6.08 -20.57
N GLY A 98 -3.74 5.95 -20.52
CA GLY A 98 -2.82 7.08 -20.39
C GLY A 98 -1.38 6.64 -20.34
N VAL A 99 -0.46 7.57 -20.61
CA VAL A 99 0.98 7.32 -20.58
C VAL A 99 1.65 8.51 -19.92
N ILE A 100 2.46 8.24 -18.90
CA ILE A 100 3.22 9.24 -18.15
C ILE A 100 4.69 8.91 -18.38
N ALA A 101 5.41 9.75 -19.11
CA ALA A 101 6.84 9.59 -19.36
C ALA A 101 7.62 10.74 -18.73
N GLY A 102 8.66 10.42 -17.95
CA GLY A 102 9.51 11.39 -17.27
C GLY A 102 10.90 10.81 -16.98
N GLY A 103 11.92 11.37 -17.63
CA GLY A 103 13.29 10.85 -17.53
C GLY A 103 13.37 9.36 -17.94
N PRO A 104 14.04 8.49 -17.16
CA PRO A 104 14.14 7.05 -17.44
C PRO A 104 12.84 6.27 -17.17
N GLN A 105 11.79 6.89 -16.64
CA GLN A 105 10.55 6.23 -16.24
C GLN A 105 9.46 6.45 -17.29
N CYS A 106 8.85 5.37 -17.77
CA CYS A 106 7.67 5.38 -18.63
C CYS A 106 6.57 4.55 -17.98
N GLN A 107 5.44 5.17 -17.64
CA GLN A 107 4.29 4.49 -17.03
C GLN A 107 3.13 4.42 -18.01
N VAL A 108 2.57 3.25 -18.20
CA VAL A 108 1.42 2.99 -19.07
C VAL A 108 0.24 2.65 -18.17
N VAL A 109 -0.77 3.51 -18.16
CA VAL A 109 -2.02 3.34 -17.39
C VAL A 109 -2.92 2.40 -18.19
N ILE A 110 -3.18 1.21 -17.65
CA ILE A 110 -4.07 0.20 -18.26
C ILE A 110 -5.44 0.19 -17.55
N GLY A 111 -5.47 0.58 -16.27
CA GLY A 111 -6.66 0.45 -15.42
C GLY A 111 -6.73 -0.91 -14.75
N ASN A 112 -7.94 -1.43 -14.53
CA ASN A 112 -8.16 -2.68 -13.78
C ASN A 112 -7.55 -3.92 -14.44
N ASP A 113 -7.29 -3.88 -15.76
CA ASP A 113 -6.78 -5.01 -16.55
C ASP A 113 -5.23 -5.08 -16.57
N VAL A 114 -4.57 -4.35 -15.65
CA VAL A 114 -3.10 -4.20 -15.67
C VAL A 114 -2.36 -5.51 -15.41
N ILE A 115 -2.97 -6.42 -14.63
CA ILE A 115 -2.38 -7.71 -14.27
C ILE A 115 -2.34 -8.62 -15.50
N GLU A 116 -3.45 -8.67 -16.23
CA GLU A 116 -3.63 -9.47 -17.44
C GLU A 116 -2.68 -9.00 -18.56
N VAL A 117 -2.49 -7.69 -18.70
CA VAL A 117 -1.53 -7.12 -19.67
C VAL A 117 -0.08 -7.32 -19.23
N TYR A 118 0.20 -7.23 -17.92
CA TYR A 118 1.54 -7.50 -17.36
C TYR A 118 1.97 -8.96 -17.59
N ASP A 119 1.06 -9.92 -17.34
CA ASP A 119 1.34 -11.34 -17.50
C ASP A 119 1.66 -11.71 -18.96
N GLU A 120 0.99 -11.09 -19.93
CA GLU A 120 1.31 -11.25 -21.34
C GLU A 120 2.63 -10.55 -21.72
N LEU A 121 2.95 -9.40 -21.12
CA LEU A 121 4.22 -8.68 -21.31
C LEU A 121 5.42 -9.50 -20.82
N VAL A 122 5.32 -10.13 -19.65
CA VAL A 122 6.37 -11.00 -19.09
C VAL A 122 6.60 -12.24 -19.96
N LYS A 123 5.58 -12.76 -20.64
CA LYS A 123 5.73 -13.86 -21.60
C LYS A 123 6.42 -13.42 -22.90
N LEU A 124 6.29 -12.15 -23.27
CA LEU A 124 6.83 -11.59 -24.51
C LEU A 124 8.27 -11.05 -24.39
N GLY A 125 8.76 -10.77 -23.18
CA GLY A 125 10.10 -10.21 -22.97
C GLY A 125 10.90 -10.83 -21.82
N SER A 126 12.22 -10.70 -21.88
CA SER A 126 13.15 -11.24 -20.88
C SER A 126 13.37 -10.27 -19.72
N PHE A 127 12.32 -9.96 -18.95
CA PHE A 127 12.39 -9.02 -17.83
C PHE A 127 12.74 -9.72 -16.51
N ASN A 128 13.70 -9.17 -15.74
CA ASN A 128 13.92 -9.58 -14.36
C ASN A 128 12.77 -9.06 -13.49
N ALA A 129 11.65 -9.78 -13.49
CA ALA A 129 10.46 -9.45 -12.73
C ALA A 129 10.73 -9.63 -11.22
N ALA A 130 10.60 -8.53 -10.46
CA ALA A 130 10.49 -8.54 -9.00
C ALA A 130 9.13 -7.94 -8.62
N PRO A 131 8.40 -8.49 -7.64
CA PRO A 131 7.12 -7.92 -7.21
C PRO A 131 7.31 -6.57 -6.52
N SER A 132 6.33 -5.68 -6.76
CA SER A 132 6.17 -4.32 -6.23
C SER A 132 6.61 -4.16 -4.76
N ALA A 133 7.62 -3.32 -4.52
CA ALA A 133 8.01 -2.82 -3.20
C ALA A 133 7.71 -1.31 -3.13
N ALA A 134 7.23 -0.86 -1.96
CA ALA A 134 6.93 0.54 -1.65
C ALA A 134 8.13 1.50 -1.88
N PRO A 135 7.92 2.83 -2.00
CA PRO A 135 8.94 3.77 -2.45
C PRO A 135 10.18 3.75 -1.53
N ALA A 136 11.36 3.58 -2.12
CA ALA A 136 12.62 3.66 -1.39
C ALA A 136 12.85 5.10 -0.91
N ALA A 137 13.07 5.27 0.38
CA ALA A 137 13.56 6.52 0.97
C ALA A 137 14.92 6.93 0.35
N ALA A 138 15.12 8.24 0.23
CA ALA A 138 16.27 8.87 -0.40
C ALA A 138 17.62 8.29 0.05
N ALA A 139 18.56 8.19 -0.90
CA ALA A 139 19.90 7.68 -0.72
C ALA A 139 20.77 8.60 0.17
N GLY A 140 20.53 8.57 1.48
CA GLY A 140 21.51 8.93 2.52
C GLY A 140 22.23 7.67 3.02
N LYS A 141 23.43 7.83 3.61
CA LYS A 141 24.26 6.73 4.18
C LYS A 141 23.39 5.68 4.87
N LYS A 142 23.25 4.50 4.27
CA LYS A 142 22.37 3.45 4.78
C LYS A 142 22.88 2.97 6.15
N ASN A 143 22.17 3.33 7.21
CA ASN A 143 22.33 2.70 8.52
C ASN A 143 22.15 1.19 8.36
N ILE A 144 23.07 0.40 8.93
CA ILE A 144 23.07 -1.08 8.82
C ILE A 144 21.71 -1.66 9.24
N GLY A 145 21.05 -1.08 10.26
CA GLY A 145 19.70 -1.47 10.69
C GLY A 145 18.63 -1.30 9.60
N ASN A 146 18.65 -0.18 8.86
CA ASN A 146 17.71 0.05 7.76
C ASN A 146 17.96 -0.90 6.59
N LEU A 147 19.23 -1.27 6.36
CA LEU A 147 19.59 -2.28 5.36
C LEU A 147 19.03 -3.66 5.75
N ILE A 148 19.25 -4.12 6.98
CA ILE A 148 18.74 -5.40 7.47
C ILE A 148 17.21 -5.43 7.39
N LEU A 149 16.54 -4.35 7.80
CA LEU A 149 15.09 -4.23 7.71
C LEU A 149 14.60 -4.34 6.27
N ASP A 150 15.24 -3.66 5.30
CA ASP A 150 14.89 -3.77 3.88
C ASP A 150 15.04 -5.21 3.35
N TYR A 151 16.06 -5.95 3.79
CA TYR A 151 16.21 -7.36 3.45
C TYR A 151 15.12 -8.23 4.08
N MET A 152 14.80 -8.03 5.36
CA MET A 152 13.73 -8.77 6.03
C MET A 152 12.37 -8.51 5.38
N VAL A 153 12.04 -7.25 5.11
CA VAL A 153 10.79 -6.89 4.42
C VAL A 153 10.72 -7.54 3.04
N GLY A 154 11.81 -7.46 2.25
CA GLY A 154 11.85 -8.05 0.92
C GLY A 154 11.74 -9.57 0.89
N ILE A 155 12.16 -10.26 1.95
CA ILE A 155 12.05 -11.73 2.07
C ILE A 155 10.65 -12.15 2.52
N PHE A 156 10.09 -11.50 3.54
CA PHE A 156 8.85 -11.93 4.18
C PHE A 156 7.59 -11.34 3.56
N GLN A 157 7.60 -10.11 3.07
CA GLN A 157 6.39 -9.46 2.54
C GLN A 157 5.73 -10.24 1.38
N PRO A 158 6.48 -10.77 0.39
CA PRO A 158 5.87 -11.54 -0.69
C PRO A 158 5.21 -12.85 -0.23
N LEU A 159 5.53 -13.32 0.98
CA LEU A 159 4.98 -14.56 1.55
C LEU A 159 3.60 -14.34 2.21
N VAL A 160 3.32 -13.11 2.64
CA VAL A 160 2.13 -12.78 3.43
C VAL A 160 0.82 -13.23 2.74
N PRO A 161 0.57 -12.98 1.44
CA PRO A 161 -0.69 -13.38 0.82
C PRO A 161 -0.92 -14.89 0.84
N ALA A 162 0.12 -15.70 0.61
CA ALA A 162 0.03 -17.15 0.62
C ALA A 162 -0.28 -17.70 2.01
N ILE A 163 0.43 -17.21 3.04
CA ILE A 163 0.23 -17.63 4.43
C ILE A 163 -1.12 -17.14 4.96
N ALA A 164 -1.53 -15.93 4.59
CA ALA A 164 -2.81 -15.35 4.98
C ALA A 164 -3.99 -16.15 4.41
N GLY A 165 -4.01 -16.40 3.09
CA GLY A 165 -5.08 -17.17 2.45
C GLY A 165 -5.19 -18.58 3.00
N ALA A 166 -4.05 -19.24 3.21
CA ALA A 166 -3.99 -20.56 3.82
C ALA A 166 -4.51 -20.57 5.27
N GLY A 167 -4.09 -19.62 6.10
CA GLY A 167 -4.55 -19.53 7.48
C GLY A 167 -6.06 -19.23 7.60
N VAL A 168 -6.59 -18.35 6.74
CA VAL A 168 -8.05 -18.07 6.69
C VAL A 168 -8.83 -19.30 6.25
N LEU A 169 -8.34 -20.05 5.25
CA LEU A 169 -8.98 -21.31 4.84
C LEU A 169 -8.99 -22.32 5.98
N LYS A 170 -7.87 -22.53 6.70
CA LYS A 170 -7.84 -23.38 7.89
C LYS A 170 -8.87 -22.94 8.92
N ALA A 171 -8.97 -21.65 9.21
CA ALA A 171 -9.93 -21.13 10.17
C ALA A 171 -11.38 -21.41 9.77
N ILE A 172 -11.75 -21.24 8.50
CA ILE A 172 -13.09 -21.58 7.99
C ILE A 172 -13.37 -23.07 8.13
N LEU A 173 -12.40 -23.94 7.83
CA LEU A 173 -12.55 -25.38 8.03
C LEU A 173 -12.74 -25.72 9.51
N THR A 174 -12.02 -25.04 10.40
CA THR A 174 -12.22 -25.19 11.85
C THR A 174 -13.63 -24.78 12.26
N ILE A 175 -14.18 -23.68 11.73
CA ILE A 175 -15.60 -23.30 11.92
C ILE A 175 -16.53 -24.45 11.53
N PHE A 176 -16.36 -25.01 10.34
CA PHE A 176 -17.21 -26.12 9.87
C PHE A 176 -17.12 -27.34 10.78
N THR A 177 -15.95 -27.63 11.34
CA THR A 177 -15.81 -28.69 12.34
C THR A 177 -16.45 -28.34 13.68
N SER A 178 -16.37 -27.09 14.14
CA SER A 178 -17.01 -26.64 15.37
C SER A 178 -18.54 -26.67 15.31
N PHE A 179 -19.12 -26.41 14.14
CA PHE A 179 -20.58 -26.51 13.90
C PHE A 179 -21.05 -27.94 13.54
N GLY A 180 -20.15 -28.91 13.47
CA GLY A 180 -20.47 -30.29 13.09
C GLY A 180 -20.89 -30.47 11.62
N ILE A 181 -20.64 -29.47 10.76
CA ILE A 181 -20.92 -29.52 9.32
C ILE A 181 -19.99 -30.54 8.66
N LEU A 182 -18.69 -30.45 8.99
CA LEU A 182 -17.63 -31.37 8.59
C LEU A 182 -16.98 -32.00 9.82
N THR A 183 -16.34 -33.15 9.64
CA THR A 183 -15.44 -33.75 10.63
C THR A 183 -14.01 -33.74 10.11
N SER A 184 -13.02 -33.74 11.00
CA SER A 184 -11.59 -33.78 10.60
C SER A 184 -11.19 -35.05 9.85
N THR A 185 -12.04 -36.09 9.90
CA THR A 185 -11.90 -37.34 9.15
C THR A 185 -12.53 -37.29 7.76
N ASP A 186 -13.39 -36.30 7.48
CA ASP A 186 -14.01 -36.19 6.16
C ASP A 186 -12.94 -35.88 5.10
N VAL A 187 -12.95 -36.61 3.99
CA VAL A 187 -11.98 -36.43 2.90
C VAL A 187 -12.00 -35.00 2.37
N VAL A 188 -13.19 -34.38 2.28
CA VAL A 188 -13.36 -32.98 1.87
C VAL A 188 -12.60 -32.05 2.82
N TYR A 189 -12.72 -32.26 4.13
CA TYR A 189 -11.96 -31.50 5.12
C TYR A 189 -10.46 -31.69 4.91
N GLN A 190 -9.98 -32.93 4.80
CA GLN A 190 -8.55 -33.21 4.66
C GLN A 190 -7.96 -32.60 3.38
N VAL A 191 -8.68 -32.63 2.26
CA VAL A 191 -8.22 -32.00 1.00
C VAL A 191 -8.00 -30.51 1.19
N PHE A 192 -8.99 -29.79 1.73
CA PHE A 192 -8.86 -28.34 1.95
C PHE A 192 -7.88 -28.00 3.08
N TYR A 193 -7.81 -28.82 4.12
CA TYR A 193 -6.87 -28.62 5.21
C TYR A 193 -5.44 -28.80 4.75
N ASN A 194 -5.15 -29.83 3.93
CA ASN A 194 -3.81 -30.12 3.44
C ASN A 194 -3.29 -29.04 2.48
N VAL A 195 -4.14 -28.50 1.58
CA VAL A 195 -3.71 -27.38 0.72
C VAL A 195 -3.44 -26.11 1.54
N ALA A 196 -4.20 -25.90 2.62
CA ALA A 196 -3.97 -24.80 3.54
C ALA A 196 -2.73 -25.03 4.42
N ASP A 197 -2.45 -26.28 4.82
CA ASP A 197 -1.27 -26.64 5.60
C ASP A 197 0.02 -26.50 4.79
N ALA A 198 -0.04 -26.78 3.48
CA ALA A 198 1.10 -26.70 2.57
C ALA A 198 1.81 -25.33 2.63
N ALA A 199 1.10 -24.22 2.81
CA ALA A 199 1.71 -22.88 2.86
C ALA A 199 2.66 -22.70 4.06
N LEU A 200 2.33 -23.30 5.21
CA LEU A 200 3.18 -23.29 6.41
C LEU A 200 4.23 -24.41 6.36
N TYR A 201 3.85 -25.60 5.88
CA TYR A 201 4.77 -26.73 5.73
C TYR A 201 5.94 -26.39 4.80
N TYR A 202 5.65 -25.85 3.62
CA TYR A 202 6.64 -25.46 2.61
C TYR A 202 7.16 -24.03 2.78
N LEU A 203 6.89 -23.40 3.91
CA LEU A 203 7.40 -22.06 4.21
C LEU A 203 8.92 -21.91 4.00
N PRO A 204 9.79 -22.87 4.36
CA PRO A 204 11.22 -22.79 4.03
C PRO A 204 11.48 -22.67 2.53
N VAL A 205 10.70 -23.35 1.69
CA VAL A 205 10.83 -23.32 0.23
C VAL A 205 10.37 -21.99 -0.34
N LEU A 206 9.26 -21.45 0.16
CA LEU A 206 8.76 -20.13 -0.24
C LEU A 206 9.78 -19.03 0.15
N VAL A 207 10.32 -19.11 1.36
CA VAL A 207 11.39 -18.23 1.85
C VAL A 207 12.65 -18.35 1.02
N ALA A 208 13.04 -19.56 0.58
CA ALA A 208 14.20 -19.73 -0.29
C ALA A 208 14.01 -18.99 -1.62
N PHE A 209 12.81 -19.06 -2.20
CA PHE A 209 12.49 -18.36 -3.44
C PHE A 209 12.56 -16.84 -3.29
N THR A 210 11.96 -16.28 -2.24
CA THR A 210 11.97 -14.83 -1.99
C THR A 210 13.37 -14.34 -1.61
N THR A 211 14.12 -15.12 -0.84
CA THR A 211 15.53 -14.84 -0.52
C THR A 211 16.38 -14.84 -1.78
N ALA A 212 16.28 -15.86 -2.64
CA ALA A 212 17.02 -15.92 -3.89
C ALA A 212 16.69 -14.75 -4.82
N THR A 213 15.42 -14.33 -4.83
CA THR A 213 14.96 -13.14 -5.57
C THR A 213 15.61 -11.87 -5.02
N LYS A 214 15.64 -11.66 -3.70
CA LYS A 214 16.26 -10.48 -3.06
C LYS A 214 17.79 -10.45 -3.24
N PHE A 215 18.45 -11.61 -3.28
CA PHE A 215 19.91 -11.73 -3.45
C PHE A 215 20.37 -11.84 -4.92
N GLY A 216 19.44 -11.99 -5.86
CA GLY A 216 19.70 -12.09 -7.30
C GLY A 216 20.47 -13.36 -7.68
N CYS A 217 20.18 -14.49 -7.03
CA CYS A 217 20.78 -15.80 -7.33
C CYS A 217 19.75 -16.75 -7.96
N ASN A 218 20.18 -17.95 -8.35
CA ASN A 218 19.32 -18.90 -9.04
C ASN A 218 18.19 -19.42 -8.13
N LYS A 219 16.95 -19.03 -8.46
CA LYS A 219 15.75 -19.34 -7.67
C LYS A 219 15.43 -20.82 -7.61
N LEU A 220 15.63 -21.56 -8.71
CA LEU A 220 15.32 -23.00 -8.77
C LEU A 220 16.32 -23.83 -7.95
N VAL A 221 17.59 -23.44 -7.95
CA VAL A 221 18.62 -24.08 -7.12
C VAL A 221 18.35 -23.81 -5.64
N ALA A 222 17.99 -22.58 -5.28
CA ALA A 222 17.61 -22.22 -3.92
C ALA A 222 16.38 -23.01 -3.43
N VAL A 223 15.33 -23.09 -4.25
CA VAL A 223 14.12 -23.88 -3.98
C VAL A 223 14.46 -25.35 -3.78
N ALA A 224 15.28 -25.94 -4.66
CA ALA A 224 15.69 -27.34 -4.55
C ALA A 224 16.52 -27.61 -3.28
N LEU A 225 17.40 -26.68 -2.88
CA LEU A 225 18.17 -26.78 -1.63
C LEU A 225 17.26 -26.81 -0.41
N ALA A 226 16.32 -25.86 -0.31
CA ALA A 226 15.37 -25.82 0.80
C ALA A 226 14.42 -27.02 0.80
N ALA A 227 13.95 -27.45 -0.38
CA ALA A 227 13.13 -28.65 -0.52
C ALA A 227 13.88 -29.91 -0.08
N ALA A 228 15.18 -30.01 -0.38
CA ALA A 228 16.01 -31.11 0.09
C ALA A 228 16.11 -31.16 1.62
N MET A 229 16.17 -30.01 2.30
CA MET A 229 16.23 -29.95 3.77
C MET A 229 14.97 -30.49 4.45
N ILE A 230 13.80 -30.28 3.84
CA ILE A 230 12.51 -30.75 4.38
C ILE A 230 12.04 -32.08 3.77
N SER A 231 12.84 -32.68 2.89
CA SER A 231 12.43 -33.91 2.21
C SER A 231 12.29 -35.07 3.19
N PRO A 232 11.32 -35.99 2.99
CA PRO A 232 11.17 -37.17 3.85
C PRO A 232 12.46 -37.99 3.95
N ALA A 233 13.21 -38.12 2.86
CA ALA A 233 14.47 -38.85 2.82
C ALA A 233 15.54 -38.21 3.74
N THR A 234 15.65 -36.88 3.75
CA THR A 234 16.55 -36.16 4.67
C THR A 234 16.10 -36.34 6.11
N SER A 235 14.81 -36.20 6.40
CA SER A 235 14.27 -36.40 7.75
C SER A 235 14.55 -37.82 8.26
N THR A 236 14.35 -38.85 7.43
CA THR A 236 14.69 -40.24 7.77
C THR A 236 16.19 -40.43 8.01
N LEU A 237 17.05 -39.84 7.16
CA LEU A 237 18.50 -39.89 7.33
C LEU A 237 18.92 -39.30 8.67
N LEU A 238 18.41 -38.11 9.02
CA LEU A 238 18.73 -37.41 10.27
C LEU A 238 18.21 -38.15 11.51
N ALA A 239 17.13 -38.91 11.38
CA ALA A 239 16.52 -39.70 12.45
C ALA A 239 17.16 -41.10 12.64
N THR A 240 18.22 -41.45 11.91
CA THR A 240 18.89 -42.75 12.02
C THR A 240 19.43 -42.99 13.44
N GLU A 241 19.30 -44.22 13.95
CA GLU A 241 19.86 -44.62 15.25
C GLU A 241 21.38 -44.38 15.30
N GLY A 242 21.86 -43.67 16.32
CA GLY A 242 23.26 -43.22 16.43
C GLY A 242 23.56 -41.86 15.77
N GLY A 243 22.56 -41.24 15.14
CA GLY A 243 22.66 -39.93 14.47
C GLY A 243 23.33 -40.01 13.10
N ALA A 244 22.98 -39.09 12.20
CA ALA A 244 23.65 -38.97 10.92
C ALA A 244 25.04 -38.34 11.09
N HIS A 245 26.05 -38.87 10.39
CA HIS A 245 27.41 -38.33 10.37
C HIS A 245 27.85 -38.00 8.95
N PHE A 246 28.50 -36.85 8.76
CA PHE A 246 29.13 -36.45 7.50
C PHE A 246 30.62 -36.24 7.72
N PHE A 247 31.46 -37.07 7.10
CA PHE A 247 32.91 -37.10 7.33
C PHE A 247 33.30 -37.16 8.83
N GLY A 248 32.54 -37.93 9.62
CA GLY A 248 32.77 -38.07 11.07
C GLY A 248 32.26 -36.92 11.92
N LEU A 249 31.65 -35.89 11.33
CA LEU A 249 30.98 -34.82 12.05
C LEU A 249 29.50 -35.16 12.26
N PRO A 250 28.95 -35.05 13.49
CA PRO A 250 27.55 -35.33 13.74
C PRO A 250 26.67 -34.24 13.12
N ILE A 251 25.60 -34.66 12.46
CA ILE A 251 24.54 -33.79 11.96
C ILE A 251 23.40 -33.80 12.98
N GLN A 252 22.94 -32.61 13.37
CA GLN A 252 21.83 -32.49 14.31
C GLN A 252 20.51 -32.93 13.68
N ASN A 253 19.75 -33.74 14.41
CA ASN A 253 18.40 -34.13 14.01
C ASN A 253 17.42 -32.98 14.27
N ILE A 254 17.27 -32.10 13.28
CA ILE A 254 16.40 -30.93 13.32
C ILE A 254 15.29 -31.10 12.29
N GLY A 255 14.05 -30.87 12.72
CA GLY A 255 12.91 -30.72 11.83
C GLY A 255 12.96 -29.37 11.12
N TYR A 256 13.27 -29.38 9.82
CA TYR A 256 13.38 -28.14 9.03
C TYR A 256 12.03 -27.64 8.48
N THR A 257 10.96 -28.42 8.62
CA THR A 257 9.60 -28.02 8.21
C THR A 257 9.18 -26.73 8.93
N GLY A 258 8.63 -25.76 8.19
CA GLY A 258 8.23 -24.46 8.75
C GLY A 258 9.37 -23.52 9.13
N GLN A 259 10.64 -23.97 9.11
CA GLN A 259 11.78 -23.17 9.56
C GLN A 259 12.29 -22.16 8.52
N VAL A 260 12.16 -20.87 8.82
CA VAL A 260 12.54 -19.78 7.89
C VAL A 260 14.03 -19.46 7.90
N PHE A 261 14.64 -19.37 9.08
CA PHE A 261 16.04 -18.93 9.23
C PHE A 261 17.07 -19.89 8.60
N PRO A 262 16.96 -21.23 8.76
CA PRO A 262 17.81 -22.18 8.04
C PRO A 262 17.82 -21.94 6.53
N SER A 263 16.65 -21.71 5.95
CA SER A 263 16.47 -21.47 4.51
C SER A 263 17.08 -20.13 4.07
N ILE A 264 16.92 -19.07 4.86
CA ILE A 264 17.55 -17.78 4.56
C ILE A 264 19.08 -17.93 4.55
N LEU A 265 19.65 -18.55 5.58
CA LEU A 265 21.10 -18.69 5.71
C LEU A 265 21.71 -19.55 4.60
N ILE A 266 21.09 -20.69 4.26
CA ILE A 266 21.60 -21.56 3.19
C ILE A 266 21.55 -20.86 1.82
N VAL A 267 20.50 -20.07 1.54
CA VAL A 267 20.38 -19.35 0.27
C VAL A 267 21.33 -18.16 0.19
N ILE A 268 21.57 -17.45 1.30
CA ILE A 268 22.61 -16.40 1.35
C ILE A 268 23.98 -17.01 1.06
N PHE A 269 24.31 -18.14 1.68
CA PHE A 269 25.55 -18.86 1.43
C PHE A 269 25.65 -19.33 -0.02
N MET A 270 24.58 -19.92 -0.55
CA MET A 270 24.48 -20.33 -1.95
C MET A 270 24.66 -19.14 -2.91
N ALA A 271 24.11 -17.95 -2.62
CA ALA A 271 24.28 -16.76 -3.44
C ALA A 271 25.74 -16.30 -3.51
N ILE A 272 26.49 -16.43 -2.41
CA ILE A 272 27.93 -16.15 -2.37
C ILE A 272 28.70 -17.19 -3.19
N LEU A 273 28.39 -18.49 -2.99
CA LEU A 273 29.00 -19.59 -3.74
C LEU A 273 28.73 -19.49 -5.24
N GLU A 274 27.52 -19.16 -5.65
CA GLU A 274 27.13 -19.02 -7.05
C GLU A 274 27.91 -17.89 -7.71
N LYS A 275 28.01 -16.72 -7.07
CA LYS A 275 28.81 -15.59 -7.58
C LYS A 275 30.28 -15.94 -7.70
N TRP A 276 30.82 -16.65 -6.71
CA TRP A 276 32.20 -17.12 -6.74
C TRP A 276 32.43 -18.14 -7.87
N CYS A 277 31.60 -19.17 -7.97
CA CYS A 277 31.73 -20.20 -8.99
C CYS A 277 31.54 -19.63 -10.40
N ASN A 278 30.61 -18.68 -10.59
CA ASN A 278 30.45 -17.94 -11.83
C ASN A 278 31.67 -17.08 -12.20
N LYS A 279 32.52 -16.70 -11.26
CA LYS A 279 33.75 -15.97 -11.55
C LYS A 279 34.84 -16.88 -12.15
N TRP A 280 34.94 -18.11 -11.64
CA TRP A 280 36.01 -19.05 -12.01
C TRP A 280 35.62 -20.04 -13.11
N CYS A 281 34.33 -20.35 -13.24
CA CYS A 281 33.85 -21.40 -14.14
C CYS A 281 33.79 -20.93 -15.61
N PRO A 282 34.42 -21.66 -16.56
CA PRO A 282 34.33 -21.38 -17.99
C PRO A 282 32.87 -21.38 -18.49
N LYS A 283 32.54 -20.45 -19.40
CA LYS A 283 31.17 -20.27 -19.89
C LYS A 283 30.53 -21.55 -20.46
N ALA A 284 31.32 -22.41 -21.11
CA ALA A 284 30.84 -23.64 -21.75
C ALA A 284 30.24 -24.67 -20.77
N ILE A 285 30.76 -24.75 -19.54
CA ILE A 285 30.33 -25.75 -18.55
C ILE A 285 29.51 -25.15 -17.39
N ARG A 286 29.42 -23.82 -17.34
CA ARG A 286 28.79 -23.05 -16.26
C ARG A 286 27.35 -23.46 -15.97
N VAL A 287 26.58 -23.75 -17.02
CA VAL A 287 25.15 -24.07 -16.94
C VAL A 287 24.86 -25.28 -16.03
N PHE A 288 25.72 -26.30 -16.05
CA PHE A 288 25.54 -27.49 -15.22
C PHE A 288 26.48 -27.51 -14.01
N PHE A 289 27.70 -26.99 -14.16
CA PHE A 289 28.70 -27.05 -13.09
C PHE A 289 28.36 -26.15 -11.91
N VAL A 290 27.88 -24.92 -12.16
CA VAL A 290 27.59 -23.98 -11.07
C VAL A 290 26.44 -24.49 -10.17
N PRO A 291 25.28 -24.91 -10.70
CA PRO A 291 24.24 -25.52 -9.88
C PRO A 291 24.71 -26.77 -9.13
N MET A 292 25.42 -27.68 -9.80
CA MET A 292 25.96 -28.89 -9.18
C MET A 292 26.88 -28.55 -7.99
N PHE A 293 27.76 -27.57 -8.15
CA PHE A 293 28.68 -27.13 -7.10
C PHE A 293 27.93 -26.48 -5.93
N CYS A 294 26.93 -25.65 -6.22
CA CYS A 294 26.05 -25.09 -5.20
C CYS A 294 25.36 -26.20 -4.39
N PHE A 295 24.83 -27.25 -5.01
CA PHE A 295 24.25 -28.37 -4.28
C PHE A 295 25.28 -29.13 -3.43
N ALA A 296 26.41 -29.49 -4.04
CA ALA A 296 27.45 -30.29 -3.40
C ALA A 296 28.05 -29.62 -2.15
N VAL A 297 28.11 -28.29 -2.14
CA VAL A 297 28.70 -27.52 -1.02
C VAL A 297 27.63 -26.94 -0.09
N ALA A 298 26.58 -26.31 -0.63
CA ALA A 298 25.60 -25.62 0.20
C ALA A 298 24.75 -26.59 1.03
N PHE A 299 24.41 -27.77 0.51
CA PHE A 299 23.56 -28.71 1.25
C PHE A 299 24.26 -29.32 2.48
N PRO A 300 25.49 -29.88 2.39
CA PRO A 300 26.18 -30.37 3.58
C PRO A 300 26.53 -29.27 4.59
N VAL A 301 26.95 -28.09 4.13
CA VAL A 301 27.18 -26.92 5.00
C VAL A 301 25.88 -26.47 5.65
N GLY A 302 24.78 -26.55 4.91
CA GLY A 302 23.42 -26.37 5.39
C GLY A 302 23.11 -27.27 6.57
N LEU A 303 23.30 -28.59 6.44
CA LEU A 303 22.98 -29.53 7.50
C LEU A 303 23.93 -29.45 8.71
N LEU A 304 25.23 -29.23 8.48
CA LEU A 304 26.23 -29.22 9.55
C LEU A 304 26.25 -27.94 10.38
N LEU A 305 26.05 -26.79 9.73
CA LEU A 305 26.30 -25.48 10.36
C LEU A 305 25.11 -24.54 10.24
N LEU A 306 24.68 -24.23 9.01
CA LEU A 306 23.73 -23.13 8.79
C LEU A 306 22.30 -23.47 9.22
N GLY A 307 21.92 -24.74 9.12
CA GLY A 307 20.65 -25.28 9.55
C GLY A 307 20.49 -25.22 11.06
N PRO A 308 21.40 -25.85 11.84
CA PRO A 308 21.45 -25.69 13.30
C PRO A 308 21.53 -24.24 13.75
N LEU A 309 22.37 -23.43 13.11
CA LEU A 309 22.49 -22.02 13.43
C LEU A 309 21.16 -21.28 13.21
N GLY A 310 20.53 -21.48 12.05
CA GLY A 310 19.23 -20.87 11.74
C GLY A 310 18.12 -21.31 12.69
N TYR A 311 18.07 -22.60 13.00
CA TYR A 311 17.11 -23.15 13.95
C TYR A 311 17.28 -22.51 15.33
N ASN A 312 18.52 -22.43 15.83
CA ASN A 312 18.81 -21.83 17.13
C ASN A 312 18.52 -20.32 17.15
N ILE A 313 18.75 -19.60 16.04
CA ILE A 313 18.37 -18.18 15.93
C ILE A 313 16.85 -18.02 16.05
N GLY A 314 16.08 -18.83 15.31
CA GLY A 314 14.62 -18.80 15.37
C GLY A 314 14.10 -19.18 16.76
N SER A 315 14.61 -20.28 17.31
CA SER A 315 14.26 -20.76 18.66
C SER A 315 14.59 -19.73 19.73
N LEU A 316 15.77 -19.10 19.68
CA LEU A 316 16.16 -18.05 20.62
C LEU A 316 15.29 -16.80 20.49
N LEU A 317 14.97 -16.37 19.26
CA LEU A 317 14.09 -15.23 19.02
C LEU A 317 12.70 -15.49 19.61
N THR A 318 12.13 -16.64 19.28
CA THR A 318 10.84 -17.10 19.79
C THR A 318 10.89 -17.19 21.32
N ALA A 319 11.89 -17.87 21.90
CA ALA A 319 12.05 -18.03 23.34
C ALA A 319 12.28 -16.70 24.07
N ALA A 320 13.01 -15.74 23.50
CA ALA A 320 13.22 -14.42 24.09
C ALA A 320 11.90 -13.64 24.16
N ILE A 321 11.11 -13.67 23.08
CA ILE A 321 9.82 -12.98 23.03
C ILE A 321 8.79 -13.68 23.93
N LEU A 322 8.75 -15.01 23.93
CA LEU A 322 7.94 -15.80 24.86
C LEU A 322 8.38 -15.61 26.32
N GLY A 323 9.67 -15.48 26.58
CA GLY A 323 10.21 -15.19 27.92
C GLY A 323 9.81 -13.80 28.40
N LEU A 324 9.85 -12.80 27.52
CA LEU A 324 9.34 -11.46 27.80
C LEU A 324 7.83 -11.49 28.09
N TYR A 325 7.08 -12.26 27.31
CA TYR A 325 5.66 -12.48 27.55
C TYR A 325 5.40 -13.21 28.87
N ASN A 326 6.19 -14.22 29.23
CA ASN A 326 6.01 -14.96 30.49
C ASN A 326 6.40 -14.14 31.73
N THR A 327 7.26 -13.13 31.57
CA THR A 327 7.69 -12.23 32.66
C THR A 327 6.77 -11.03 32.83
N LEU A 328 6.42 -10.35 31.74
CA LEU A 328 5.50 -9.21 31.76
C LEU A 328 4.02 -9.64 31.70
N GLY A 329 3.76 -10.90 31.34
CA GLY A 329 2.42 -11.45 31.19
C GLY A 329 1.59 -10.70 30.15
N TRP A 330 0.33 -10.48 30.52
CA TRP A 330 -0.64 -9.67 29.81
C TRP A 330 -0.16 -8.24 29.48
N LEU A 331 0.81 -7.70 30.25
CA LEU A 331 1.29 -6.33 30.05
C LEU A 331 2.13 -6.19 28.78
N ALA A 332 2.83 -7.25 28.35
CA ALA A 332 3.60 -7.22 27.10
C ALA A 332 2.69 -6.91 25.90
N VAL A 333 1.53 -7.57 25.82
CA VAL A 333 0.56 -7.37 24.74
C VAL A 333 -0.01 -5.96 24.78
N ALA A 334 -0.36 -5.47 25.96
CA ALA A 334 -0.88 -4.11 26.16
C ALA A 334 0.13 -3.04 25.70
N LEU A 335 1.40 -3.19 26.08
CA LEU A 335 2.47 -2.27 25.72
C LEU A 335 2.78 -2.29 24.22
N VAL A 336 2.86 -3.49 23.63
CA VAL A 336 3.05 -3.61 22.17
C VAL A 336 1.88 -2.96 21.44
N ALA A 337 0.64 -3.25 21.84
CA ALA A 337 -0.55 -2.65 21.22
C ALA A 337 -0.54 -1.12 21.31
N ALA A 338 -0.13 -0.54 22.44
CA ALA A 338 -0.03 0.92 22.61
C ALA A 338 1.08 1.56 21.75
N ILE A 339 2.17 0.85 21.50
CA ILE A 339 3.33 1.36 20.74
C ILE A 339 3.15 1.16 19.23
N LEU A 340 2.32 0.20 18.81
CA LEU A 340 2.07 -0.13 17.40
C LEU A 340 1.71 1.06 16.49
N PRO A 341 0.85 2.03 16.88
CA PRO A 341 0.58 3.21 16.03
C PRO A 341 1.86 3.94 15.60
N TYR A 342 2.82 4.09 16.53
CA TYR A 342 4.10 4.74 16.27
C TYR A 342 5.04 3.84 15.47
N MET A 343 5.01 2.52 15.70
CA MET A 343 5.78 1.58 14.89
C MET A 343 5.26 1.47 13.45
N VAL A 344 3.96 1.65 13.24
CA VAL A 344 3.35 1.65 11.91
C VAL A 344 3.70 2.91 11.15
N SER A 345 3.66 4.08 11.79
CA SER A 345 4.06 5.34 11.16
C SER A 345 5.55 5.39 10.75
N LEU A 346 6.40 4.65 11.48
CA LEU A 346 7.83 4.52 11.18
C LEU A 346 8.16 3.29 10.32
N GLY A 347 7.19 2.45 9.98
CA GLY A 347 7.40 1.18 9.27
C GLY A 347 8.13 0.09 10.07
N MET A 348 8.44 0.35 11.34
CA MET A 348 9.18 -0.55 12.24
C MET A 348 8.39 -1.78 12.68
N HIS A 349 7.06 -1.77 12.60
CA HIS A 349 6.21 -2.94 12.86
C HIS A 349 6.60 -4.16 12.00
N LYS A 350 7.17 -3.93 10.82
CA LYS A 350 7.65 -5.01 9.94
C LYS A 350 8.81 -5.81 10.55
N ALA A 351 9.51 -5.27 11.54
CA ALA A 351 10.55 -5.99 12.28
C ALA A 351 9.99 -7.16 13.12
N LEU A 352 8.68 -7.18 13.40
CA LEU A 352 8.01 -8.24 14.16
C LEU A 352 7.50 -9.38 13.25
N VAL A 353 7.52 -9.20 11.92
CA VAL A 353 7.07 -10.21 10.96
C VAL A 353 7.88 -11.52 11.06
N PRO A 354 9.23 -11.51 11.13
CA PRO A 354 10.00 -12.75 11.29
C PRO A 354 9.63 -13.53 12.55
N TYR A 355 9.33 -12.83 13.65
CA TYR A 355 8.84 -13.46 14.88
C TYR A 355 7.48 -14.12 14.65
N ALA A 356 6.49 -13.38 14.14
CA ALA A 356 5.13 -13.90 13.94
C ALA A 356 5.12 -15.11 12.99
N VAL A 357 5.93 -15.08 11.94
CA VAL A 357 6.09 -16.21 11.02
C VAL A 357 6.77 -17.39 11.71
N SER A 358 7.81 -17.16 12.50
CA SER A 358 8.49 -18.22 13.26
C SER A 358 7.58 -18.85 14.31
N SER A 359 6.78 -18.06 15.03
CA SER A 359 5.88 -18.55 16.07
C SER A 359 4.69 -19.33 15.50
N LEU A 360 4.22 -18.97 14.31
CA LEU A 360 3.21 -19.73 13.56
C LEU A 360 3.74 -21.05 12.98
N ALA A 361 5.04 -21.18 12.80
CA ALA A 361 5.67 -22.46 12.47
C ALA A 361 5.88 -23.31 13.73
N ASP A 362 6.38 -22.71 14.79
CA ASP A 362 6.63 -23.35 16.09
C ASP A 362 6.53 -22.29 17.20
N PRO A 363 5.51 -22.35 18.08
CA PRO A 363 4.65 -23.51 18.41
C PRO A 363 3.38 -23.69 17.56
N GLY A 364 3.15 -22.89 16.52
CA GLY A 364 1.93 -22.96 15.68
C GLY A 364 0.96 -21.80 15.88
N PHE A 365 1.30 -20.84 16.73
CA PHE A 365 0.48 -19.65 17.01
C PHE A 365 1.34 -18.45 17.42
N ASP A 366 0.83 -17.25 17.17
CA ASP A 366 1.35 -15.99 17.72
C ASP A 366 0.48 -15.53 18.89
N MET A 367 1.10 -15.04 19.96
CA MET A 367 0.40 -14.59 21.18
C MET A 367 0.71 -13.13 21.54
N LEU A 368 1.49 -12.43 20.70
CA LEU A 368 1.99 -11.09 21.02
C LEU A 368 1.69 -10.11 19.90
N TYR A 369 2.31 -10.27 18.74
CA TYR A 369 2.25 -9.26 17.69
C TYR A 369 0.87 -9.22 17.03
N LEU A 370 0.37 -10.35 16.54
CA LEU A 370 -0.89 -10.40 15.81
C LEU A 370 -2.09 -10.08 16.72
N PRO A 371 -2.20 -10.64 17.94
CA PRO A 371 -3.24 -10.21 18.87
C PRO A 371 -3.13 -8.73 19.26
N ALA A 372 -1.93 -8.19 19.54
CA ALA A 372 -1.78 -6.76 19.82
C ALA A 372 -2.22 -5.89 18.63
N SER A 373 -1.93 -6.32 17.40
CA SER A 373 -2.38 -5.64 16.18
C SER A 373 -3.89 -5.61 16.03
N LEU A 374 -4.66 -6.56 16.58
CA LEU A 374 -6.12 -6.47 16.61
C LEU A 374 -6.58 -5.26 17.41
N ALA A 375 -6.09 -5.10 18.64
CA ALA A 375 -6.47 -3.96 19.47
C ALA A 375 -6.13 -2.64 18.78
N HIS A 376 -4.90 -2.54 18.26
CA HIS A 376 -4.45 -1.38 17.49
C HIS A 376 -5.34 -1.06 16.29
N ASN A 377 -5.54 -2.02 15.38
CA ASN A 377 -6.23 -1.77 14.12
C ASN A 377 -7.68 -1.35 14.32
N ILE A 378 -8.36 -1.99 15.28
CA ILE A 378 -9.74 -1.66 15.60
C ILE A 378 -9.83 -0.31 16.30
N SER A 379 -8.89 0.00 17.19
CA SER A 379 -8.78 1.32 17.80
C SER A 379 -8.58 2.43 16.76
N GLU A 380 -7.69 2.21 15.78
CA GLU A 380 -7.40 3.15 14.70
C GLU A 380 -8.64 3.46 13.86
N GLY A 381 -9.32 2.40 13.37
CA GLY A 381 -10.53 2.54 12.57
C GLY A 381 -11.66 3.22 13.35
N SER A 382 -11.85 2.84 14.61
CA SER A 382 -12.92 3.35 15.46
C SER A 382 -12.70 4.80 15.89
N ALA A 383 -11.44 5.21 16.13
CA ALA A 383 -11.10 6.60 16.39
C ALA A 383 -11.40 7.48 15.17
N CYS A 384 -11.07 7.03 13.95
CA CYS A 384 -11.43 7.75 12.73
C CYS A 384 -12.94 7.89 12.57
N LEU A 385 -13.72 6.83 12.81
CA LEU A 385 -15.18 6.91 12.76
C LEU A 385 -15.76 7.86 13.83
N ALA A 386 -15.14 7.94 15.01
CA ALA A 386 -15.52 8.91 16.03
C ALA A 386 -15.18 10.36 15.61
N VAL A 387 -14.05 10.58 14.95
CA VAL A 387 -13.72 11.89 14.33
C VAL A 387 -14.76 12.24 13.27
N ALA A 388 -15.12 11.30 12.39
CA ALA A 388 -16.14 11.53 11.36
C ALA A 388 -17.50 11.95 11.94
N LEU A 389 -17.89 11.36 13.08
CA LEU A 389 -19.13 11.72 13.78
C LEU A 389 -19.04 13.11 14.42
N LYS A 390 -17.87 13.49 14.95
CA LYS A 390 -17.71 14.71 15.75
C LYS A 390 -17.30 15.93 14.94
N THR A 391 -16.58 15.75 13.84
CA THR A 391 -16.08 16.83 13.00
C THR A 391 -17.18 17.52 12.20
N LYS A 392 -17.09 18.84 12.06
CA LYS A 392 -17.93 19.66 11.18
C LYS A 392 -17.33 19.85 9.78
N ASP A 393 -16.04 19.58 9.60
CA ASP A 393 -15.36 19.64 8.30
C ASP A 393 -15.74 18.44 7.44
N GLU A 394 -16.34 18.69 6.27
CA GLU A 394 -16.82 17.65 5.34
C GLU A 394 -15.67 16.86 4.69
N ASN A 395 -14.52 17.47 4.46
CA ASN A 395 -13.34 16.79 3.94
C ASN A 395 -12.73 15.87 4.97
N LEU A 396 -12.57 16.37 6.20
CA LEU A 396 -12.09 15.55 7.31
C LEU A 396 -13.07 14.42 7.60
N ARG A 397 -14.39 14.68 7.54
CA ARG A 397 -15.43 13.64 7.69
C ARG A 397 -15.30 12.57 6.63
N SER A 398 -15.23 12.95 5.35
CA SER A 398 -15.11 12.01 4.23
C SER A 398 -13.85 11.13 4.35
N THR A 399 -12.72 11.78 4.62
CA THR A 399 -11.43 11.10 4.85
C THR A 399 -11.52 10.15 6.04
N ALA A 400 -12.10 10.59 7.16
CA ALA A 400 -12.19 9.80 8.37
C ALA A 400 -13.17 8.62 8.26
N ILE A 401 -14.22 8.71 7.44
CA ILE A 401 -15.10 7.57 7.13
C ILE A 401 -14.34 6.52 6.32
N SER A 402 -13.73 6.94 5.20
CA SER A 402 -12.99 6.04 4.31
C SER A 402 -11.84 5.35 5.05
N ALA A 403 -11.06 6.14 5.78
CA ALA A 403 -9.93 5.67 6.54
C ALA A 403 -10.35 4.82 7.75
N GLY A 404 -11.45 5.17 8.42
CA GLY A 404 -12.03 4.39 9.52
C GLY A 404 -12.47 2.99 9.08
N ILE A 405 -13.16 2.89 7.95
CA ILE A 405 -13.53 1.60 7.35
C ILE A 405 -12.27 0.80 7.02
N SER A 406 -11.28 1.42 6.37
CA SER A 406 -10.00 0.77 6.06
C SER A 406 -9.33 0.18 7.32
N GLY A 407 -9.26 0.97 8.40
CA GLY A 407 -8.67 0.57 9.67
C GLY A 407 -9.37 -0.64 10.30
N LEU A 408 -10.71 -0.65 10.31
CA LEU A 408 -11.50 -1.78 10.80
C LEU A 408 -11.27 -3.08 10.01
N PHE A 409 -10.93 -2.98 8.73
CA PHE A 409 -10.57 -4.12 7.89
C PHE A 409 -9.09 -4.51 7.99
N GLY A 410 -8.33 -3.87 8.89
CA GLY A 410 -6.95 -4.21 9.19
C GLY A 410 -5.91 -3.49 8.33
N ILE A 411 -6.33 -2.47 7.56
CA ILE A 411 -5.45 -1.60 6.77
C ILE A 411 -5.43 -0.23 7.44
N THR A 412 -4.41 0.01 8.26
CA THR A 412 -4.36 1.17 9.17
C THR A 412 -3.63 2.36 8.60
N GLU A 413 -2.83 2.21 7.55
CA GLU A 413 -2.04 3.30 6.98
C GLU A 413 -2.91 4.50 6.54
N PRO A 414 -4.05 4.32 5.85
CA PRO A 414 -4.93 5.44 5.51
C PRO A 414 -5.49 6.16 6.74
N ALA A 415 -5.82 5.43 7.81
CA ALA A 415 -6.33 5.97 9.08
C ALA A 415 -5.25 6.75 9.83
N LEU A 416 -4.07 6.16 9.93
CA LEU A 416 -2.94 6.67 10.66
C LEU A 416 -2.42 7.99 10.05
N TYR A 417 -2.16 7.99 8.74
CA TYR A 417 -1.65 9.19 8.05
C TYR A 417 -2.75 10.19 7.70
N GLY A 418 -3.96 9.72 7.43
CA GLY A 418 -5.08 10.56 6.99
C GLY A 418 -5.78 11.30 8.14
N VAL A 419 -5.73 10.77 9.37
CA VAL A 419 -6.46 11.36 10.51
C VAL A 419 -5.61 11.40 11.78
N THR A 420 -5.18 10.25 12.29
CA THR A 420 -4.77 10.18 13.70
C THR A 420 -3.43 10.87 13.99
N LEU A 421 -2.43 10.76 13.10
CA LEU A 421 -1.15 11.49 13.22
C LEU A 421 -1.32 13.01 13.09
N GLN A 422 -2.32 13.46 12.34
CA GLN A 422 -2.60 14.89 12.17
C GLN A 422 -3.22 15.49 13.44
N HIS A 423 -3.91 14.67 14.24
CA HIS A 423 -4.58 15.10 15.45
C HIS A 423 -4.04 14.39 16.70
N LYS A 424 -3.11 15.04 17.42
CA LYS A 424 -2.45 14.49 18.63
C LYS A 424 -3.42 13.89 19.66
N LYS A 425 -4.61 14.47 19.84
CA LYS A 425 -5.62 13.96 20.78
C LYS A 425 -6.29 12.66 20.30
N VAL A 426 -6.41 12.48 18.99
CA VAL A 426 -6.89 11.25 18.36
C VAL A 426 -5.79 10.19 18.43
N MET A 427 -4.53 10.55 18.16
CA MET A 427 -3.40 9.64 18.38
C MET A 427 -3.33 9.14 19.84
N LEU A 428 -3.60 10.02 20.80
CA LEU A 428 -3.65 9.66 22.22
C LEU A 428 -4.83 8.72 22.53
N SER A 429 -6.02 8.97 21.97
CA SER A 429 -7.18 8.08 22.18
C SER A 429 -6.94 6.70 21.58
N VAL A 430 -6.32 6.60 20.40
CA VAL A 430 -5.86 5.33 19.81
C VAL A 430 -4.86 4.64 20.73
N THR A 431 -3.83 5.34 21.20
CA THR A 431 -2.79 4.75 22.06
C THR A 431 -3.40 4.14 23.33
N ILE A 432 -4.27 4.89 24.02
CA ILE A 432 -4.90 4.45 25.27
C ILE A 432 -5.89 3.30 25.01
N SER A 433 -6.71 3.40 23.97
CA SER A 433 -7.67 2.33 23.64
C SER A 433 -6.96 1.05 23.18
N SER A 434 -5.86 1.17 22.43
CA SER A 434 -5.03 0.03 22.03
C SER A 434 -4.39 -0.63 23.24
N PHE A 435 -3.96 0.15 24.25
CA PHE A 435 -3.51 -0.39 25.53
C PHE A 435 -4.62 -1.15 26.25
N ILE A 436 -5.85 -0.60 26.34
CA ILE A 436 -6.99 -1.24 27.00
C ILE A 436 -7.38 -2.55 26.29
N GLY A 437 -7.47 -2.52 24.96
CA GLY A 437 -7.72 -3.69 24.14
C GLY A 437 -6.62 -4.74 24.32
N GLY A 438 -5.36 -4.33 24.15
CA GLY A 438 -4.19 -5.20 24.30
C GLY A 438 -4.05 -5.80 25.71
N LEU A 439 -4.46 -5.05 26.75
CA LEU A 439 -4.54 -5.53 28.12
C LEU A 439 -5.54 -6.68 28.25
N PHE A 440 -6.74 -6.51 27.72
CA PHE A 440 -7.74 -7.58 27.72
C PHE A 440 -7.26 -8.80 26.92
N ILE A 441 -6.70 -8.58 25.73
CA ILE A 441 -6.13 -9.63 24.88
C ILE A 441 -5.06 -10.42 25.64
N GLY A 442 -4.15 -9.73 26.32
CA GLY A 442 -3.10 -10.34 27.13
C GLY A 442 -3.64 -11.13 28.32
N ILE A 443 -4.66 -10.61 29.03
CA ILE A 443 -5.28 -11.31 30.18
C ILE A 443 -5.96 -12.60 29.73
N MET A 444 -6.67 -12.55 28.60
CA MET A 444 -7.39 -13.71 28.08
C MET A 444 -6.48 -14.69 27.31
N GLY A 445 -5.21 -14.34 27.10
CA GLY A 445 -4.21 -15.18 26.43
C GLY A 445 -4.59 -15.51 24.99
N ILE A 446 -5.10 -14.54 24.25
CA ILE A 446 -5.62 -14.74 22.89
C ILE A 446 -4.48 -15.09 21.92
N LYS A 447 -4.70 -16.12 21.11
CA LYS A 447 -3.75 -16.65 20.13
C LYS A 447 -4.23 -16.42 18.71
N ALA A 448 -3.32 -16.05 17.82
CA ALA A 448 -3.55 -15.96 16.38
C ALA A 448 -2.88 -17.14 15.65
N PHE A 449 -3.58 -17.73 14.68
CA PHE A 449 -3.16 -18.92 13.94
C PHE A 449 -2.89 -18.67 12.45
N ALA A 450 -2.95 -17.41 12.01
CA ALA A 450 -2.67 -17.02 10.62
C ALA A 450 -1.89 -15.71 10.56
N ALA A 451 -0.92 -15.59 9.66
CA ALA A 451 -0.18 -14.34 9.45
C ALA A 451 -0.93 -13.39 8.51
N VAL A 452 -2.01 -12.77 8.98
CA VAL A 452 -2.81 -11.79 8.23
C VAL A 452 -3.03 -10.53 9.06
N GLY A 453 -3.17 -9.38 8.40
CA GLY A 453 -3.54 -8.13 9.07
C GLY A 453 -4.86 -8.31 9.84
N PRO A 454 -4.88 -8.13 11.18
CA PRO A 454 -6.09 -8.33 11.97
C PRO A 454 -7.14 -7.26 11.68
N GLY A 455 -8.37 -7.69 11.45
CA GLY A 455 -9.52 -6.82 11.19
C GLY A 455 -10.80 -7.66 11.10
N ILE A 456 -11.92 -7.02 10.79
CA ILE A 456 -13.24 -7.68 10.67
C ILE A 456 -13.17 -8.88 9.73
N ALA A 457 -12.52 -8.71 8.58
CA ALA A 457 -12.43 -9.74 7.53
C ALA A 457 -11.55 -10.94 7.92
N SER A 458 -10.64 -10.78 8.88
CA SER A 458 -9.66 -11.79 9.27
C SER A 458 -9.88 -12.36 10.67
N MET A 459 -11.00 -12.05 11.33
CA MET A 459 -11.33 -12.55 12.68
C MET A 459 -11.26 -14.08 12.83
N ALA A 460 -11.47 -14.82 11.74
CA ALA A 460 -11.32 -16.27 11.72
C ALA A 460 -9.90 -16.72 12.14
N MET A 461 -8.87 -15.89 11.99
CA MET A 461 -7.50 -16.19 12.42
C MET A 461 -7.36 -16.52 13.93
N TYR A 462 -8.35 -16.16 14.75
CA TYR A 462 -8.39 -16.42 16.19
C TYR A 462 -9.14 -17.71 16.54
N ILE A 463 -9.46 -18.56 15.56
CA ILE A 463 -10.18 -19.80 15.82
C ILE A 463 -9.17 -20.88 16.20
N ASP A 464 -9.21 -21.26 17.47
CA ASP A 464 -8.45 -22.37 18.02
C ASP A 464 -9.33 -23.64 18.01
N SER A 465 -8.87 -24.70 17.35
CA SER A 465 -9.57 -25.99 17.32
C SER A 465 -9.62 -26.67 18.69
N ALA A 466 -8.68 -26.35 19.59
CA ALA A 466 -8.64 -26.86 20.95
C ALA A 466 -9.44 -26.00 21.94
N ASN A 467 -9.66 -24.72 21.62
CA ASN A 467 -10.33 -23.78 22.52
C ASN A 467 -11.20 -22.75 21.78
N SER A 468 -12.46 -23.09 21.56
CA SER A 468 -13.44 -22.20 20.91
C SER A 468 -13.61 -20.85 21.62
N MET A 469 -13.24 -20.74 22.90
CA MET A 469 -13.33 -19.49 23.65
C MET A 469 -12.31 -18.44 23.17
N ASN A 470 -11.20 -18.86 22.54
CA ASN A 470 -10.20 -17.94 21.99
C ASN A 470 -10.82 -16.95 20.98
N PHE A 471 -11.69 -17.46 20.11
CA PHE A 471 -12.41 -16.62 19.13
C PHE A 471 -13.41 -15.69 19.80
N ILE A 472 -14.14 -16.17 20.81
CA ILE A 472 -15.10 -15.35 21.55
C ILE A 472 -14.37 -14.21 22.26
N TRP A 473 -13.24 -14.49 22.91
CA TRP A 473 -12.41 -13.45 23.52
C TRP A 473 -11.86 -12.46 22.50
N ALA A 474 -11.50 -12.90 21.29
CA ALA A 474 -11.09 -11.99 20.22
C ALA A 474 -12.23 -11.06 19.80
N CYS A 475 -13.47 -11.56 19.69
CA CYS A 475 -14.65 -10.74 19.43
C CYS A 475 -14.93 -9.74 20.56
N VAL A 476 -14.75 -10.14 21.82
CA VAL A 476 -14.90 -9.23 22.96
C VAL A 476 -13.80 -8.16 22.95
N ALA A 477 -12.55 -8.54 22.67
CA ALA A 477 -11.43 -7.61 22.53
C ALA A 477 -11.65 -6.59 21.41
N PHE A 478 -12.21 -7.04 20.27
CA PHE A 478 -12.63 -6.18 19.17
C PHE A 478 -13.63 -5.13 19.67
N VAL A 479 -14.69 -5.56 20.35
CA VAL A 479 -15.73 -4.64 20.86
C VAL A 479 -15.16 -3.67 21.90
N ILE A 480 -14.31 -4.15 22.81
CA ILE A 480 -13.64 -3.31 23.81
C ILE A 480 -12.79 -2.24 23.14
N SER A 481 -11.96 -2.62 22.16
CA SER A 481 -11.08 -1.68 21.46
C SER A 481 -11.89 -0.66 20.67
N LEU A 482 -12.96 -1.11 20.01
CA LEU A 482 -13.88 -0.25 19.27
C LEU A 482 -14.54 0.78 20.19
N VAL A 483 -15.17 0.33 21.27
CA VAL A 483 -15.90 1.20 22.19
C VAL A 483 -14.94 2.14 22.92
N ALA A 484 -13.81 1.64 23.41
CA ALA A 484 -12.81 2.45 24.10
C ALA A 484 -12.26 3.55 23.19
N ALA A 485 -11.86 3.21 21.96
CA ALA A 485 -11.35 4.19 21.01
C ALA A 485 -12.40 5.21 20.60
N PHE A 486 -13.62 4.74 20.31
CA PHE A 486 -14.72 5.60 19.90
C PHE A 486 -15.09 6.61 21.00
N VAL A 487 -15.30 6.14 22.23
CA VAL A 487 -15.66 7.00 23.38
C VAL A 487 -14.52 7.94 23.77
N LEU A 488 -13.27 7.43 23.87
CA LEU A 488 -12.12 8.28 24.19
C LEU A 488 -11.91 9.36 23.14
N THR A 489 -12.10 9.04 21.86
CA THR A 489 -12.00 10.03 20.79
C THR A 489 -13.13 11.04 20.89
N LEU A 490 -14.39 10.62 21.13
CA LEU A 490 -15.50 11.54 21.34
C LEU A 490 -15.29 12.49 22.54
N ILE A 491 -14.55 12.07 23.57
CA ILE A 491 -14.24 12.92 24.74
C ILE A 491 -13.05 13.84 24.47
N LEU A 492 -11.94 13.27 23.96
CA LEU A 492 -10.65 13.95 23.85
C LEU A 492 -10.52 14.79 22.58
N TYR A 493 -11.01 14.29 21.44
CA TYR A 493 -11.03 15.06 20.21
C TYR A 493 -11.96 16.25 20.43
N LYS A 494 -11.42 17.45 20.39
CA LYS A 494 -12.23 18.65 20.24
C LYS A 494 -12.11 18.99 18.78
N ASP A 495 -13.26 19.18 18.16
CA ASP A 495 -13.28 19.90 16.90
C ASP A 495 -12.68 21.25 17.23
N GLU A 496 -11.48 21.51 16.76
CA GLU A 496 -10.98 22.88 16.83
C GLU A 496 -11.97 23.67 16.00
N GLU A 497 -12.63 24.63 16.64
CA GLU A 497 -13.46 25.57 15.91
C GLU A 497 -12.61 26.10 14.79
N SER A 498 -13.02 25.81 13.55
CA SER A 498 -12.41 26.44 12.41
C SER A 498 -12.74 27.94 12.52
N ALA A 499 -11.88 28.71 13.19
CA ALA A 499 -11.29 29.84 12.49
C ALA A 499 -10.87 29.27 11.13
N PRO A 500 -11.49 29.68 10.01
CA PRO A 500 -11.68 28.78 8.88
C PRO A 500 -10.36 28.20 8.38
N ALA A 501 -10.09 26.97 8.77
CA ALA A 501 -9.37 26.02 7.96
C ALA A 501 -10.45 25.44 7.04
N ALA A 502 -10.54 25.96 5.82
CA ALA A 502 -11.53 25.49 4.86
C ALA A 502 -10.81 25.01 3.59
N SER A 503 -10.61 23.70 3.52
CA SER A 503 -10.85 22.93 2.30
C SER A 503 -12.26 22.32 2.50
N ALA A 504 -13.33 22.75 1.84
CA ALA A 504 -13.77 22.49 0.46
C ALA A 504 -14.07 20.99 0.21
N SER A 505 -15.27 20.43 0.44
CA SER A 505 -16.59 20.96 0.02
C SER A 505 -17.82 20.11 0.42
N ALA A 506 -18.96 20.82 0.52
CA ALA A 506 -20.37 20.54 0.16
C ALA A 506 -21.23 19.48 0.91
N GLY A 507 -22.39 19.80 1.50
CA GLY A 507 -23.25 21.00 1.46
C GLY A 507 -24.35 21.02 2.55
N GLY A 508 -24.89 22.19 2.93
CA GLY A 508 -26.08 22.72 2.27
C GLY A 508 -26.70 23.95 2.96
N ALA A 509 -27.19 24.87 2.11
CA ALA A 509 -28.19 25.93 2.25
C ALA A 509 -28.40 26.65 3.61
N VAL A 510 -28.22 27.98 3.64
CA VAL A 510 -29.31 28.92 4.04
C VAL A 510 -29.19 30.27 3.30
N SER A 511 -30.35 30.70 2.82
CA SER A 511 -30.75 32.03 2.34
C SER A 511 -30.29 33.22 3.20
N GLY A 512 -29.93 34.33 2.53
CA GLY A 512 -29.69 35.64 3.12
C GLY A 512 -29.09 36.68 2.17
N SER A 513 -29.93 37.23 1.27
CA SER A 513 -29.77 38.51 0.53
C SER A 513 -29.00 39.60 1.31
N ALA A 514 -28.19 40.52 0.75
CA ALA A 514 -27.68 40.82 -0.59
C ALA A 514 -26.65 41.96 -0.44
N LYS A 515 -25.65 42.05 -1.32
CA LYS A 515 -25.11 43.34 -1.80
C LYS A 515 -24.34 43.15 -3.10
N ASN A 516 -24.85 43.76 -4.18
CA ASN A 516 -24.13 43.99 -5.42
C ASN A 516 -22.84 44.77 -5.11
N ALA A 517 -21.70 44.09 -5.16
CA ALA A 517 -20.39 44.71 -5.24
C ALA A 517 -19.63 44.02 -6.39
N ASP A 518 -19.06 44.82 -7.29
CA ASP A 518 -18.35 44.39 -8.50
C ASP A 518 -17.41 43.20 -8.26
N THR A 519 -17.79 42.02 -8.73
CA THR A 519 -17.00 40.78 -8.62
C THR A 519 -15.97 40.71 -9.74
N ALA A 520 -15.08 41.71 -9.82
CA ALA A 520 -14.00 41.76 -10.81
C ALA A 520 -12.66 41.39 -10.17
N VAL A 521 -11.92 40.45 -10.76
CA VAL A 521 -10.54 40.12 -10.41
C VAL A 521 -9.62 40.87 -11.35
N TYR A 522 -8.63 41.56 -10.79
CA TYR A 522 -7.71 42.40 -11.56
C TYR A 522 -6.39 41.68 -11.82
N SER A 523 -5.63 42.12 -12.82
CA SER A 523 -4.36 41.50 -13.16
C SER A 523 -3.38 41.66 -11.98
N PRO A 524 -2.78 40.58 -11.49
CA PRO A 524 -1.74 40.63 -10.47
C PRO A 524 -0.35 40.85 -11.09
N LEU A 525 -0.23 40.83 -12.42
CA LEU A 525 1.03 40.89 -13.16
C LEU A 525 0.98 41.94 -14.27
N GLU A 526 2.15 42.48 -14.59
CA GLU A 526 2.40 43.20 -15.83
C GLU A 526 2.88 42.21 -16.89
N GLY A 527 2.24 42.17 -18.06
CA GLY A 527 2.58 41.19 -19.09
C GLY A 527 1.53 41.01 -20.18
N SER A 528 1.55 39.87 -20.85
CA SER A 528 0.55 39.50 -21.85
C SER A 528 -0.39 38.43 -21.28
N ALA A 529 -1.67 38.75 -21.14
CA ALA A 529 -2.72 37.80 -20.84
C ALA A 529 -2.96 36.88 -22.04
N ILE A 530 -3.07 35.58 -21.78
CA ILE A 530 -3.32 34.54 -22.77
C ILE A 530 -4.41 33.59 -22.25
N PRO A 531 -5.22 32.96 -23.13
CA PRO A 531 -6.23 31.99 -22.72
C PRO A 531 -5.60 30.84 -21.93
N LEU A 532 -6.26 30.39 -20.87
CA LEU A 532 -5.74 29.29 -20.03
C LEU A 532 -5.53 28.00 -20.86
N THR A 533 -6.34 27.76 -21.89
CA THR A 533 -6.22 26.66 -22.84
C THR A 533 -4.95 26.69 -23.71
N SER A 534 -4.23 27.81 -23.74
CA SER A 534 -2.96 27.96 -24.48
C SER A 534 -1.72 27.67 -23.64
N VAL A 535 -1.89 27.40 -22.34
CA VAL A 535 -0.79 27.02 -21.44
C VAL A 535 -0.31 25.60 -21.79
N LYS A 536 1.01 25.36 -21.76
CA LYS A 536 1.60 24.08 -22.18
C LYS A 536 1.30 22.91 -21.24
N ASP A 537 1.00 23.21 -19.98
CA ASP A 537 0.70 22.23 -18.95
C ASP A 537 -0.75 21.75 -19.06
N GLU A 538 -0.97 20.43 -19.04
CA GLU A 538 -2.29 19.81 -19.21
C GLU A 538 -3.21 20.05 -18.00
N VAL A 539 -2.67 20.23 -16.78
CA VAL A 539 -3.47 20.47 -15.57
C VAL A 539 -4.15 21.84 -15.65
N PHE A 540 -3.39 22.85 -16.10
CA PHE A 540 -3.90 24.20 -16.27
C PHE A 540 -4.75 24.36 -17.53
N SER A 541 -4.28 23.87 -18.69
CA SER A 541 -4.97 24.08 -19.96
C SER A 541 -6.29 23.32 -20.10
N GLN A 542 -6.45 22.20 -19.40
CA GLN A 542 -7.71 21.47 -19.29
C GLN A 542 -8.61 21.99 -18.14
N LYS A 543 -8.20 23.07 -17.45
CA LYS A 543 -8.97 23.71 -16.37
C LYS A 543 -9.29 22.77 -15.21
N ILE A 544 -8.44 21.77 -14.95
CA ILE A 544 -8.66 20.75 -13.91
C ILE A 544 -8.70 21.40 -12.51
N LEU A 545 -7.89 22.44 -12.30
CA LEU A 545 -7.82 23.19 -11.03
C LEU A 545 -8.83 24.35 -10.95
N GLY A 546 -9.63 24.58 -11.99
CA GLY A 546 -10.60 25.67 -12.07
C GLY A 546 -10.46 26.53 -13.33
N ASP A 547 -11.43 27.43 -13.51
CA ASP A 547 -11.43 28.40 -14.60
C ASP A 547 -10.50 29.59 -14.29
N GLY A 548 -9.96 30.22 -15.34
CA GLY A 548 -9.07 31.36 -15.16
C GLY A 548 -8.42 31.82 -16.45
N ILE A 549 -7.30 32.52 -16.30
CA ILE A 549 -6.49 33.05 -17.39
C ILE A 549 -5.01 32.98 -16.98
N ALA A 550 -4.10 32.94 -17.95
CA ALA A 550 -2.67 32.98 -17.67
C ALA A 550 -2.06 34.30 -18.15
N VAL A 551 -1.01 34.76 -17.47
CA VAL A 551 -0.25 35.94 -17.88
C VAL A 551 1.21 35.56 -18.07
N VAL A 552 1.78 35.95 -19.21
CA VAL A 552 3.23 35.88 -19.46
C VAL A 552 3.84 37.17 -18.90
N PRO A 553 4.56 37.13 -17.77
CA PRO A 553 4.99 38.32 -17.07
C PRO A 553 6.13 39.03 -17.83
N ALA A 554 6.02 40.35 -17.94
CA ALA A 554 7.09 41.24 -18.37
C ALA A 554 7.97 41.70 -17.18
N LYS A 555 7.42 41.71 -15.97
CA LYS A 555 8.10 42.12 -14.74
C LYS A 555 7.90 41.10 -13.61
N GLY A 556 8.95 40.86 -12.84
CA GLY A 556 9.00 39.88 -11.75
C GLY A 556 8.32 40.31 -10.45
N GLU A 557 7.13 40.91 -10.52
CA GLU A 557 6.41 41.45 -9.36
C GLU A 557 4.94 41.02 -9.42
N LEU A 558 4.51 40.22 -8.44
CA LEU A 558 3.15 39.73 -8.28
C LEU A 558 2.41 40.59 -7.25
N TYR A 559 1.27 41.14 -7.63
CA TYR A 559 0.43 42.03 -6.82
C TYR A 559 -0.92 41.38 -6.46
N ALA A 560 -1.58 41.89 -5.42
CA ALA A 560 -2.89 41.43 -5.01
C ALA A 560 -3.96 41.81 -6.05
N PRO A 561 -4.64 40.82 -6.66
CA PRO A 561 -5.65 41.06 -7.69
C PRO A 561 -6.97 41.61 -7.13
N ALA A 562 -7.20 41.55 -5.82
CA ALA A 562 -8.36 42.07 -5.11
C ALA A 562 -8.04 42.23 -3.61
N ASP A 563 -8.94 42.87 -2.85
CA ASP A 563 -8.90 42.86 -1.39
C ASP A 563 -9.23 41.44 -0.88
N GLY A 564 -8.49 40.94 0.11
CA GLY A 564 -8.68 39.60 0.63
C GLY A 564 -7.63 39.15 1.63
N THR A 565 -7.58 37.85 1.90
CA THR A 565 -6.64 37.20 2.82
C THR A 565 -5.78 36.18 2.08
N ILE A 566 -4.48 36.17 2.34
CA ILE A 566 -3.54 35.18 1.80
C ILE A 566 -3.77 33.85 2.50
N GLU A 567 -4.23 32.84 1.76
CA GLU A 567 -4.50 31.50 2.30
C GLU A 567 -3.19 30.73 2.46
N SER A 568 -2.36 30.71 1.42
CA SER A 568 -1.11 29.96 1.45
C SER A 568 -0.05 30.57 0.54
N VAL A 569 1.15 30.73 1.08
CA VAL A 569 2.40 30.92 0.36
C VAL A 569 3.14 29.58 0.40
N PHE A 570 3.07 28.83 -0.70
CA PHE A 570 3.59 27.45 -0.80
C PHE A 570 5.07 27.34 -0.40
N ASP A 571 5.51 26.18 0.09
CA ASP A 571 6.85 26.01 0.67
C ASP A 571 7.99 26.35 -0.29
N SER A 572 7.89 25.93 -1.55
CA SER A 572 8.83 26.27 -2.61
C SER A 572 8.60 27.65 -3.23
N LYS A 573 7.70 28.46 -2.66
CA LYS A 573 7.45 29.88 -3.00
C LYS A 573 7.06 30.16 -4.45
N HIS A 574 6.70 29.13 -5.21
CA HIS A 574 6.31 29.24 -6.62
C HIS A 574 4.86 29.65 -6.83
N ALA A 575 4.03 29.61 -5.78
CA ALA A 575 2.61 29.94 -5.87
C ALA A 575 2.11 30.65 -4.60
N ILE A 576 1.04 31.42 -4.77
CA ILE A 576 0.26 32.03 -3.69
C ILE A 576 -1.21 31.75 -3.94
N SER A 577 -1.93 31.28 -2.93
CA SER A 577 -3.39 31.26 -2.91
C SER A 577 -3.94 32.34 -1.98
N MET A 578 -5.10 32.90 -2.34
CA MET A 578 -5.81 33.90 -1.55
C MET A 578 -7.32 33.79 -1.71
N THR A 579 -8.07 34.19 -0.68
CA THR A 579 -9.52 34.34 -0.74
C THR A 579 -9.86 35.82 -0.72
N THR A 580 -10.60 36.29 -1.72
CA THR A 580 -11.05 37.69 -1.78
C THR A 580 -12.16 37.97 -0.76
N ASP A 581 -12.38 39.23 -0.40
CA ASP A 581 -13.50 39.65 0.48
C ASP A 581 -14.88 39.26 -0.10
N ALA A 582 -14.96 39.03 -1.42
CA ALA A 582 -16.15 38.54 -2.11
C ALA A 582 -16.31 37.00 -2.08
N GLY A 583 -15.38 36.28 -1.44
CA GLY A 583 -15.41 34.82 -1.30
C GLY A 583 -14.85 34.04 -2.50
N VAL A 584 -14.19 34.71 -3.44
CA VAL A 584 -13.52 34.07 -4.59
C VAL A 584 -12.15 33.55 -4.15
N GLU A 585 -11.90 32.26 -4.38
CA GLU A 585 -10.60 31.64 -4.09
C GLU A 585 -9.72 31.69 -5.34
N LEU A 586 -8.55 32.32 -5.22
CA LEU A 586 -7.61 32.53 -6.29
C LEU A 586 -6.30 31.78 -6.04
N LEU A 587 -5.82 31.05 -7.05
CA LEU A 587 -4.50 30.47 -7.11
C LEU A 587 -3.66 31.19 -8.17
N MET A 588 -2.53 31.77 -7.76
CA MET A 588 -1.56 32.42 -8.64
C MET A 588 -0.28 31.58 -8.66
N HIS A 589 -0.04 30.86 -9.76
CA HIS A 589 1.08 29.91 -9.88
C HIS A 589 2.17 30.45 -10.81
N ILE A 590 3.31 30.90 -10.26
CA ILE A 590 4.35 31.60 -11.01
C ILE A 590 5.23 30.63 -11.78
N GLY A 591 5.05 30.57 -13.10
CA GLY A 591 5.81 29.71 -14.01
C GLY A 591 5.43 28.23 -13.95
N MET A 592 5.79 27.45 -14.97
CA MET A 592 5.50 26.01 -15.07
C MET A 592 6.64 25.20 -14.45
N ASP A 593 6.31 24.17 -13.67
CA ASP A 593 7.27 23.28 -13.01
C ASP A 593 8.28 23.98 -12.07
N THR A 594 8.07 25.26 -11.75
CA THR A 594 8.96 26.09 -10.91
C THR A 594 9.02 25.63 -9.44
N VAL A 595 8.14 24.73 -9.01
CA VAL A 595 8.26 23.99 -7.74
C VAL A 595 9.64 23.31 -7.60
N LYS A 596 10.24 22.88 -8.73
CA LYS A 596 11.57 22.24 -8.80
C LYS A 596 12.72 23.20 -8.49
N LEU A 597 12.47 24.51 -8.43
CA LEU A 597 13.46 25.51 -8.01
C LEU A 597 13.62 25.58 -6.49
N GLU A 598 12.76 24.90 -5.72
CA GLU A 598 12.84 24.81 -4.25
C GLU A 598 12.98 26.19 -3.57
N GLY A 599 12.27 27.20 -4.07
CA GLY A 599 12.28 28.56 -3.53
C GLY A 599 13.38 29.48 -4.07
N LYS A 600 14.32 28.99 -4.89
CA LYS A 600 15.35 29.84 -5.50
C LYS A 600 14.74 30.78 -6.53
N GLY A 601 15.03 32.08 -6.39
CA GLY A 601 14.52 33.12 -7.29
C GLY A 601 13.16 33.70 -6.89
N PHE A 602 12.61 33.33 -5.72
CA PHE A 602 11.33 33.85 -5.22
C PHE A 602 11.53 34.53 -3.85
N VAL A 603 10.96 35.72 -3.69
CA VAL A 603 11.03 36.52 -2.45
C VAL A 603 9.61 36.95 -2.05
N PRO A 604 8.92 36.18 -1.19
CA PRO A 604 7.59 36.55 -0.71
C PRO A 604 7.64 37.84 0.13
N GLN A 605 6.63 38.68 -0.01
CA GLN A 605 6.44 39.90 0.78
C GLN A 605 5.31 39.77 1.82
N VAL A 606 4.59 38.64 1.77
CA VAL A 606 3.45 38.31 2.63
C VAL A 606 3.61 36.91 3.23
N LYS A 607 2.83 36.62 4.26
CA LYS A 607 2.77 35.32 4.95
C LYS A 607 1.32 34.80 4.95
N ASN A 608 1.16 33.50 5.24
CA ASN A 608 -0.16 32.89 5.37
C ASN A 608 -0.97 33.61 6.47
N GLY A 609 -2.21 33.94 6.17
CA GLY A 609 -3.12 34.67 7.04
C GLY A 609 -3.05 36.20 6.94
N ASP A 610 -2.13 36.78 6.16
CA ASP A 610 -2.06 38.24 5.99
C ASP A 610 -3.27 38.76 5.20
N THR A 611 -3.93 39.81 5.69
CA THR A 611 -4.93 40.57 4.93
C THR A 611 -4.23 41.55 3.99
N VAL A 612 -4.63 41.56 2.72
CA VAL A 612 -4.02 42.36 1.66
C VAL A 612 -5.05 43.26 0.97
N LYS A 613 -4.59 44.42 0.50
CA LYS A 613 -5.39 45.32 -0.33
C LYS A 613 -5.04 45.16 -1.80
N LYS A 614 -6.01 45.33 -2.70
CA LYS A 614 -5.81 45.33 -4.15
C LYS A 614 -4.61 46.21 -4.52
N GLY A 615 -3.69 45.66 -5.32
CA GLY A 615 -2.47 46.34 -5.75
C GLY A 615 -1.31 46.30 -4.74
N GLN A 616 -1.46 45.63 -3.59
CA GLN A 616 -0.35 45.37 -2.67
C GLN A 616 0.61 44.34 -3.27
N LEU A 617 1.92 44.57 -3.11
CA LEU A 617 2.94 43.64 -3.59
C LEU A 617 2.94 42.36 -2.73
N LEU A 618 2.80 41.20 -3.38
CA LEU A 618 2.76 39.88 -2.73
C LEU A 618 4.08 39.12 -2.84
N MET A 619 4.72 39.18 -4.00
CA MET A 619 5.95 38.42 -4.26
C MET A 619 6.81 39.08 -5.33
N LYS A 620 8.14 39.03 -5.13
CA LYS A 620 9.11 39.31 -6.19
C LYS A 620 9.70 37.99 -6.69
N PHE A 621 9.90 37.86 -7.99
CA PHE A 621 10.50 36.68 -8.60
C PHE A 621 11.44 37.04 -9.75
N ASP A 622 12.50 36.26 -9.94
CA ASP A 622 13.52 36.51 -10.96
C ASP A 622 13.18 35.77 -12.27
N ILE A 623 12.64 36.52 -13.23
CA ILE A 623 12.24 36.00 -14.55
C ILE A 623 13.43 35.41 -15.32
N ASP A 624 14.59 36.06 -15.25
CA ASP A 624 15.77 35.64 -16.00
C ASP A 624 16.36 34.37 -15.40
N ALA A 625 16.38 34.24 -14.06
CA ALA A 625 16.78 33.02 -13.38
C ALA A 625 15.85 31.84 -13.70
N ILE A 626 14.53 32.06 -13.74
CA ILE A 626 13.54 31.02 -14.09
C ILE A 626 13.77 30.54 -15.53
N LYS A 627 13.96 31.46 -16.48
CA LYS A 627 14.26 31.13 -17.88
C LYS A 627 15.60 30.42 -18.04
N ALA A 628 16.64 30.88 -17.34
CA ALA A 628 17.97 30.27 -17.37
C ALA A 628 17.97 28.83 -16.83
N ALA A 629 17.09 28.53 -15.86
CA ALA A 629 16.86 27.19 -15.34
C ALA A 629 16.00 26.30 -16.27
N GLY A 630 15.54 26.83 -17.42
CA GLY A 630 14.78 26.09 -18.43
C GLY A 630 13.28 26.01 -18.18
N PHE A 631 12.73 26.83 -17.28
CA PHE A 631 11.31 26.83 -16.93
C PHE A 631 10.53 27.93 -17.66
N ASP A 632 9.25 27.64 -17.95
CA ASP A 632 8.32 28.60 -18.57
C ASP A 632 7.83 29.59 -17.49
N THR A 633 7.81 30.89 -17.77
CA THR A 633 7.40 31.93 -16.81
C THR A 633 5.90 32.23 -16.84
N THR A 634 5.15 31.59 -17.75
CA THR A 634 3.69 31.74 -17.84
C THR A 634 3.04 31.45 -16.49
N THR A 635 2.25 32.40 -15.99
CA THR A 635 1.66 32.37 -14.65
C THR A 635 0.13 32.26 -14.72
N PRO A 636 -0.44 31.08 -14.45
CA PRO A 636 -1.89 30.90 -14.33
C PRO A 636 -2.45 31.62 -13.10
N ILE A 637 -3.62 32.23 -13.30
CA ILE A 637 -4.42 32.89 -12.28
C ILE A 637 -5.80 32.23 -12.35
N ILE A 638 -6.11 31.42 -11.34
CA ILE A 638 -7.20 30.43 -11.40
C ILE A 638 -8.16 30.67 -10.26
N VAL A 639 -9.45 30.59 -10.55
CA VAL A 639 -10.52 30.54 -9.56
C VAL A 639 -10.77 29.09 -9.21
N THR A 640 -10.44 28.68 -7.99
CA THR A 640 -10.52 27.27 -7.55
C THR A 640 -11.92 26.85 -7.09
N ASN A 641 -12.80 27.80 -6.80
CA ASN A 641 -14.19 27.59 -6.43
C ASN A 641 -15.19 28.01 -7.53
N GLY A 642 -14.91 27.56 -8.76
CA GLY A 642 -15.71 27.85 -9.96
C GLY A 642 -17.13 27.26 -9.96
N ASP A 643 -17.46 26.39 -9.01
CA ASP A 643 -18.82 25.91 -8.73
C ASP A 643 -19.74 27.03 -8.17
N ARG A 644 -19.15 28.06 -7.56
CA ARG A 644 -19.88 29.21 -6.98
C ARG A 644 -19.88 30.45 -7.87
N PHE A 645 -18.96 30.51 -8.84
CA PHE A 645 -18.75 31.68 -9.69
C PHE A 645 -18.54 31.27 -11.15
N ALA A 646 -19.38 31.79 -12.04
CA ALA A 646 -19.12 31.73 -13.47
C ALA A 646 -17.99 32.71 -13.83
N VAL A 647 -16.89 32.17 -14.33
CA VAL A 647 -15.66 32.93 -14.63
C VAL A 647 -15.61 33.30 -16.11
N LYS A 648 -15.55 34.59 -16.42
CA LYS A 648 -15.36 35.10 -17.78
C LYS A 648 -14.05 35.88 -17.87
N PRO A 649 -13.05 35.41 -18.66
CA PRO A 649 -11.88 36.21 -18.99
C PRO A 649 -12.30 37.47 -19.75
N VAL A 650 -11.81 38.64 -19.30
CA VAL A 650 -12.13 39.94 -19.93
C VAL A 650 -10.90 40.65 -20.51
N ALA A 651 -9.71 40.11 -20.28
CA ALA A 651 -8.47 40.61 -20.85
C ALA A 651 -7.95 39.70 -21.96
N ASP A 652 -7.41 40.31 -23.01
CA ASP A 652 -6.65 39.66 -24.06
C ASP A 652 -5.47 40.58 -24.45
N GLY A 653 -4.25 40.04 -24.52
CA GLY A 653 -3.05 40.83 -24.80
C GLY A 653 -2.48 41.58 -23.58
N ALA A 654 -1.96 42.79 -23.78
CA ALA A 654 -1.18 43.48 -22.76
C ALA A 654 -2.02 43.90 -21.52
N VAL A 655 -1.55 43.54 -20.33
CA VAL A 655 -2.16 43.87 -19.03
C VAL A 655 -1.14 44.46 -18.06
N VAL A 656 -1.60 45.36 -17.20
CA VAL A 656 -0.83 45.95 -16.10
C VAL A 656 -1.50 45.63 -14.76
N PRO A 657 -0.77 45.65 -13.63
CA PRO A 657 -1.35 45.41 -12.32
C PRO A 657 -2.55 46.33 -12.06
N GLY A 658 -3.69 45.73 -11.69
CA GLY A 658 -4.93 46.48 -11.44
C GLY A 658 -5.85 46.67 -12.65
N ALA A 659 -5.47 46.24 -13.86
CA ALA A 659 -6.39 46.14 -15.02
C ALA A 659 -7.39 45.00 -14.83
N ALA A 660 -8.63 45.12 -15.34
CA ALA A 660 -9.62 44.04 -15.20
C ALA A 660 -9.18 42.79 -15.96
N LEU A 661 -9.18 41.63 -15.29
CA LEU A 661 -8.63 40.38 -15.81
C LEU A 661 -9.72 39.30 -15.95
N LEU A 662 -10.51 39.09 -14.90
CA LEU A 662 -11.66 38.18 -14.90
C LEU A 662 -12.90 38.94 -14.39
N LYS A 663 -14.04 38.69 -15.03
CA LYS A 663 -15.35 39.07 -14.52
C LYS A 663 -16.03 37.82 -13.96
N LEU A 664 -16.55 37.94 -12.74
CA LEU A 664 -17.21 36.85 -12.05
C LEU A 664 -18.70 37.15 -11.91
N GLU A 665 -19.53 36.17 -12.24
CA GLU A 665 -20.97 36.21 -12.02
C GLU A 665 -21.31 35.09 -11.03
N ALA A 666 -22.19 35.34 -10.06
CA ALA A 666 -22.64 34.28 -9.16
C ALA A 666 -23.28 33.16 -9.98
N ALA A 667 -22.83 31.92 -9.80
CA ALA A 667 -23.45 30.76 -10.45
C ALA A 667 -24.87 30.59 -9.87
N GLN A 668 -25.89 30.45 -10.74
CA GLN A 668 -27.29 30.25 -10.33
C GLN A 668 -27.55 28.85 -9.81
#